data_AF-A0A168RH62-F1
#
_entry.id   AF-A0A168RH62-F1
#
_cell.length_a   1.000
_cell.length_b   1.000
_cell.length_c   1.000
_cell.angle_alpha   90.00
_cell.angle_beta   90.00
_cell.angle_gamma   90.00
#
_symmetry.space_group_name_H-M   'P 1'
#
loop_
_entity.id
_entity.type
_entity.pdbx_description
1 polymer ?
#
loop_
_entity_poly.entity_id
_entity_poly.type
_entity_poly.pdbx_seq_one_letter_code
_entity_poly.pdbx_strand_id
1 'polypeptide(L)'
;MTDADFDELFSYVSFAYKTKSTSAQDLVAAKGDDTVLSKIKNLQNFDEFVNMTLSDFSVENNDRTAKFKVTLTNKNNPDNKKEYWVTLDDNRLSAEELTQALNAVEFASDKTPFQLSILKSEGKANEGFTITNPNDKTTDVVVDWSTLVINKENKTATFTYKVIDKNFDNNFSANKEATVNLSNANLSADDFALIGQAIQMSVTNPETTSRADLIEHKQADLTVVNPYADWADIEYGEFSNVENSTTDVKGLFKLVDKENAENKSADNERIFTMLSDDQVLLNKVAQRIKGKPATEDEEAVAGEIFYTYDDEKISEKDAQEVVKEKIQFNLPDGVEINTLELLTPEVPENLSDYPQELIDDINNGARRFTYTIKKGDLVLNETFTGSIQTHASSYDVILLNRNINTKYELVQNAAAKKALDALQNEAVLYFDYTNRNIYAQAYDAETANQRTLLFKYTGELPEGVTSLSFFDKELVDENYDDARNKVNLIVEEPTEADGAKKYGFSFYLGKYDRNPLNRRYDQYHNLKTATTAFDILTTEEIDAKLASIQFDYPNKENIFIHDSVVTGITPQSVEGFPKLELVYDDFKQFRVDGYITFKVKLIQRNADGSIDYETAFADKKIEGFQITELAKEYIDLVVDYKNDAKATTLPSEANIDLFQLYKNSKKATMSWDVVTVISIVEGSPNDFTGSIWIDVQASRDGEVLNKAYEVTGFKTKEISDEEIQAIEATISLKDTVVASEVYPSDLKADMINATLSGANSEFFEVSEITFQDQNDANGTAKAVVKFQNKFKADQTFTKEAELSGLQALGADFAYPEMAKLAKAGTLFEWNGTDADKQAIIASANDPKSFPAIQKGTFLTKNKKGTPYKGIIVNPALADKNIVNTHGGQTTNLSYEGLKGSSKGVKFVLKDGKYGVSFQLFDTAGEKIQESFFNPLFDAPTN
;
A
#
# COMPACT_ATOMS: atom_id res chain seq x y z
N MET A 1 121.05 13.62 -7.02
CA MET A 1 120.70 14.75 -6.15
C MET A 1 121.87 15.04 -5.24
N THR A 2 122.08 16.32 -4.93
CA THR A 2 123.03 16.81 -3.94
C THR A 2 122.37 16.89 -2.56
N ASP A 3 123.17 17.02 -1.50
CA ASP A 3 122.66 17.17 -0.13
C ASP A 3 121.77 18.40 0.07
N ALA A 4 122.04 19.47 -0.68
CA ALA A 4 121.24 20.69 -0.69
C ALA A 4 119.85 20.44 -1.29
N ASP A 5 119.77 19.61 -2.35
CA ASP A 5 118.49 19.24 -2.97
C ASP A 5 117.61 18.44 -1.99
N PHE A 6 118.20 17.57 -1.15
CA PHE A 6 117.45 16.84 -0.12
C PHE A 6 116.97 17.74 1.02
N ASP A 7 117.78 18.73 1.43
CA ASP A 7 117.44 19.64 2.53
C ASP A 7 116.29 20.58 2.17
N GLU A 8 116.29 21.11 0.94
CA GLU A 8 115.19 21.93 0.42
C GLU A 8 113.89 21.12 0.35
N LEU A 9 113.95 19.88 -0.15
CA LEU A 9 112.81 18.98 -0.23
C LEU A 9 112.23 18.67 1.16
N PHE A 10 113.10 18.41 2.14
CA PHE A 10 112.67 18.15 3.51
C PHE A 10 112.01 19.38 4.16
N SER A 11 112.42 20.62 3.85
CA SER A 11 111.75 21.79 4.42
C SER A 11 110.29 21.90 3.99
N TYR A 12 109.98 21.56 2.73
CA TYR A 12 108.59 21.48 2.24
C TYR A 12 107.80 20.35 2.90
N VAL A 13 108.42 19.18 3.07
CA VAL A 13 107.81 18.03 3.76
C VAL A 13 107.50 18.39 5.22
N SER A 14 108.45 18.99 5.93
CA SER A 14 108.30 19.42 7.33
C SER A 14 107.18 20.45 7.50
N PHE A 15 107.09 21.42 6.60
CA PHE A 15 106.02 22.42 6.60
C PHE A 15 104.63 21.79 6.39
N ALA A 16 104.52 20.81 5.48
CA ALA A 16 103.25 20.13 5.20
C ALA A 16 102.74 19.29 6.39
N TYR A 17 103.64 18.67 7.16
CA TYR A 17 103.25 17.93 8.37
C TYR A 17 102.80 18.83 9.52
N LYS A 18 103.31 20.07 9.62
CA LYS A 18 102.95 21.02 10.69
C LYS A 18 101.65 21.80 10.44
N THR A 19 101.16 21.85 9.21
CA THR A 19 100.03 22.71 8.80
C THR A 19 98.71 21.99 8.61
N LYS A 20 98.68 20.64 8.63
CA LYS A 20 97.44 19.85 8.55
C LYS A 20 97.09 19.24 9.90
N SER A 21 95.82 19.37 10.28
CA SER A 21 95.16 18.97 11.53
C SER A 21 95.13 17.46 11.81
N THR A 22 96.27 16.78 11.69
CA THR A 22 96.41 15.35 12.00
C THR A 22 96.99 15.26 13.40
N SER A 23 96.30 14.62 14.35
CA SER A 23 96.81 14.55 15.72
C SER A 23 98.08 13.69 15.78
N ALA A 24 98.93 13.96 16.78
CA ALA A 24 100.11 13.16 17.05
C ALA A 24 99.78 11.66 17.23
N GLN A 25 98.59 11.34 17.75
CA GLN A 25 98.12 9.95 17.92
C GLN A 25 97.71 9.28 16.60
N ASP A 26 97.10 10.02 15.66
CA ASP A 26 96.66 9.48 14.36
C ASP A 26 97.86 9.05 13.48
N LEU A 27 98.99 9.76 13.58
CA LEU A 27 100.21 9.47 12.82
C LEU A 27 100.97 8.24 13.33
N VAL A 28 100.91 7.95 14.63
CA VAL A 28 101.56 6.78 15.24
C VAL A 28 100.75 5.50 15.01
N ALA A 29 99.42 5.60 14.95
CA ALA A 29 98.54 4.49 14.63
C ALA A 29 98.69 3.99 13.18
N ALA A 30 99.18 4.83 12.26
CA ALA A 30 99.35 4.51 10.84
C ALA A 30 100.65 3.78 10.46
N LYS A 31 101.37 3.18 11.44
CA LYS A 31 102.64 2.47 11.20
C LYS A 31 102.54 1.42 10.08
N GLY A 32 103.06 1.76 8.90
CA GLY A 32 103.14 0.86 7.74
C GLY A 32 101.98 0.94 6.75
N ASP A 33 101.08 1.93 6.86
CA ASP A 33 99.99 2.14 5.92
C ASP A 33 100.30 3.30 4.94
N ASP A 34 100.52 2.97 3.66
CA ASP A 34 100.89 3.91 2.59
C ASP A 34 99.82 5.00 2.34
N THR A 35 98.62 4.86 2.90
CA THR A 35 97.52 5.82 2.71
C THR A 35 97.75 7.17 3.38
N VAL A 36 98.56 7.29 4.43
CA VAL A 36 98.85 8.58 5.09
C VAL A 36 99.79 9.46 4.25
N LEU A 37 100.74 8.86 3.52
CA LEU A 37 101.63 9.57 2.59
C LEU A 37 100.85 10.20 1.42
N SER A 38 99.80 9.54 0.95
CA SER A 38 98.98 9.99 -0.19
C SER A 38 98.15 11.28 0.06
N LYS A 39 97.96 11.68 1.33
CA LYS A 39 97.20 12.89 1.71
C LYS A 39 98.03 14.18 1.67
N ILE A 40 99.33 14.10 1.39
CA ILE A 40 100.23 15.23 1.17
C ILE A 40 100.19 15.64 -0.31
N LYS A 41 98.99 16.00 -0.79
CA LYS A 41 98.76 16.59 -2.11
C LYS A 41 99.41 17.98 -2.17
N ASN A 42 100.71 18.01 -2.46
CA ASN A 42 101.45 19.11 -3.12
C ASN A 42 102.94 18.79 -3.39
N LEU A 43 103.43 17.56 -3.13
CA LEU A 43 104.78 17.14 -3.49
C LEU A 43 104.88 16.45 -4.88
N GLN A 44 103.87 16.62 -5.73
CA GLN A 44 103.78 15.93 -7.03
C GLN A 44 105.00 16.13 -7.95
N ASN A 45 105.73 17.24 -7.82
CA ASN A 45 106.91 17.51 -8.65
C ASN A 45 108.19 16.77 -8.21
N PHE A 46 108.22 16.20 -7.00
CA PHE A 46 109.43 15.59 -6.43
C PHE A 46 109.34 14.08 -6.29
N ASP A 47 108.12 13.54 -6.28
CA ASP A 47 107.86 12.10 -6.17
C ASP A 47 108.43 11.31 -7.36
N GLU A 48 108.74 11.95 -8.50
CA GLU A 48 109.45 11.30 -9.62
C GLU A 48 110.93 11.04 -9.33
N PHE A 49 111.56 11.79 -8.40
CA PHE A 49 113.01 11.79 -8.21
C PHE A 49 113.48 11.12 -6.91
N VAL A 50 112.61 11.00 -5.90
CA VAL A 50 112.93 10.39 -4.60
C VAL A 50 111.86 9.41 -4.13
N ASN A 51 112.27 8.39 -3.37
CA ASN A 51 111.42 7.55 -2.52
C ASN A 51 111.50 8.08 -1.09
N MET A 52 110.34 8.29 -0.46
CA MET A 52 110.25 8.68 0.95
C MET A 52 109.79 7.50 1.79
N THR A 53 110.52 7.21 2.87
CA THR A 53 110.10 6.22 3.88
C THR A 53 110.09 6.84 5.27
N LEU A 54 109.14 6.42 6.10
CA LEU A 54 108.98 6.89 7.47
C LEU A 54 109.34 5.77 8.46
N SER A 55 110.14 6.08 9.47
CA SER A 55 110.58 5.13 10.49
C SER A 55 110.71 5.78 11.87
N ASP A 56 111.01 4.96 12.88
CA ASP A 56 111.42 5.42 14.22
C ASP A 56 110.44 6.38 14.93
N PHE A 57 109.13 6.08 14.85
CA PHE A 57 108.08 6.85 15.55
C PHE A 57 108.18 6.71 17.08
N SER A 58 108.20 7.84 17.80
CA SER A 58 108.12 7.93 19.26
C SER A 58 107.16 9.04 19.71
N VAL A 59 106.52 8.84 20.88
CA VAL A 59 105.70 9.86 21.56
C VAL A 59 106.33 10.13 22.92
N GLU A 60 106.67 11.39 23.19
CA GLU A 60 107.16 11.82 24.50
C GLU A 60 105.97 12.39 25.27
N ASN A 61 105.33 11.54 26.10
CA ASN A 61 104.05 11.83 26.75
C ASN A 61 104.04 13.07 27.67
N ASN A 62 105.19 13.56 28.13
CA ASN A 62 105.23 14.69 29.06
C ASN A 62 105.11 16.06 28.38
N ASP A 63 105.48 16.18 27.10
CA ASP A 63 105.48 17.46 26.37
C ASP A 63 104.45 17.52 25.25
N ARG A 64 103.55 16.51 25.16
CA ARG A 64 102.55 16.37 24.08
C ARG A 64 103.15 16.48 22.68
N THR A 65 104.38 15.96 22.49
CA THR A 65 105.08 15.96 21.21
C THR A 65 105.26 14.55 20.64
N ALA A 66 105.07 14.40 19.33
CA ALA A 66 105.39 13.18 18.59
C ALA A 66 106.56 13.42 17.64
N LYS A 67 107.48 12.45 17.56
CA LYS A 67 108.67 12.48 16.69
C LYS A 67 108.70 11.27 15.75
N PHE A 68 109.12 11.48 14.52
CA PHE A 68 109.37 10.41 13.54
C PHE A 68 110.48 10.79 12.57
N LYS A 69 111.11 9.78 11.98
CA LYS A 69 112.19 9.95 11.01
C LYS A 69 111.69 9.80 9.58
N VAL A 70 112.10 10.70 8.72
CA VAL A 70 111.86 10.69 7.27
C VAL A 70 113.18 10.36 6.57
N THR A 71 113.20 9.32 5.75
CA THR A 71 114.33 8.99 4.88
C THR A 71 113.96 9.30 3.44
N LEU A 72 114.73 10.17 2.79
CA LEU A 72 114.60 10.48 1.37
C LEU A 72 115.70 9.76 0.60
N THR A 73 115.34 8.91 -0.36
CA THR A 73 116.25 8.12 -1.18
C THR A 73 116.11 8.50 -2.64
N ASN A 74 117.20 8.79 -3.36
CA ASN A 74 117.11 9.12 -4.78
C ASN A 74 116.65 7.89 -5.60
N LYS A 75 115.58 8.02 -6.40
CA LYS A 75 115.04 6.91 -7.21
C LYS A 75 115.98 6.44 -8.31
N ASN A 76 116.80 7.34 -8.87
CA ASN A 76 117.75 7.04 -9.95
C ASN A 76 119.12 6.58 -9.43
N ASN A 77 119.40 6.72 -8.13
CA ASN A 77 120.59 6.20 -7.48
C ASN A 77 120.26 5.81 -6.01
N PRO A 78 119.84 4.57 -5.75
CA PRO A 78 119.33 4.13 -4.44
C PRO A 78 120.35 4.23 -3.30
N ASP A 79 121.64 4.25 -3.61
CA ASP A 79 122.70 4.38 -2.60
C ASP A 79 122.85 5.82 -2.08
N ASN A 80 122.20 6.80 -2.74
CA ASN A 80 122.20 8.20 -2.35
C ASN A 80 120.90 8.55 -1.58
N LYS A 81 120.98 8.58 -0.25
CA LYS A 81 119.85 8.85 0.67
C LYS A 81 120.23 9.77 1.83
N LYS A 82 119.25 10.46 2.41
CA LYS A 82 119.41 11.34 3.57
C LYS A 82 118.24 11.21 4.55
N GLU A 83 118.52 11.31 5.84
CA GLU A 83 117.56 11.09 6.93
C GLU A 83 117.30 12.38 7.74
N TYR A 84 116.05 12.60 8.15
CA TYR A 84 115.60 13.78 8.87
C TYR A 84 114.62 13.46 9.98
N TRP A 85 114.60 14.25 11.05
CA TRP A 85 113.63 14.13 12.14
C TRP A 85 112.55 15.21 12.07
N VAL A 86 111.29 14.81 12.25
CA VAL A 86 110.13 15.71 12.32
C VAL A 86 109.53 15.64 13.73
N THR A 87 109.11 16.78 14.29
CA THR A 87 108.43 16.91 15.59
C THR A 87 107.12 17.71 15.44
N LEU A 88 106.04 17.24 16.06
CA LEU A 88 104.68 17.82 16.04
C LEU A 88 104.12 18.02 17.46
N ASP A 89 103.38 19.12 17.70
CA ASP A 89 102.77 19.52 18.99
C ASP A 89 101.21 19.44 18.93
N ASP A 90 100.53 19.05 20.02
CA ASP A 90 99.04 18.98 20.12
C ASP A 90 98.43 20.02 21.10
N ASN A 91 97.66 20.99 20.58
CA ASN A 91 97.11 22.15 21.30
C ASN A 91 95.57 22.10 21.56
N ARG A 92 94.93 20.93 21.52
CA ARG A 92 93.47 20.79 21.76
C ARG A 92 93.08 20.94 23.23
N LEU A 93 91.95 21.60 23.51
CA LEU A 93 91.35 21.62 24.85
C LEU A 93 90.84 20.24 25.24
N SER A 94 91.09 19.84 26.49
CA SER A 94 90.61 18.58 27.05
C SER A 94 89.12 18.60 27.36
N ALA A 95 88.51 17.42 27.53
CA ALA A 95 87.11 17.30 27.90
C ALA A 95 86.79 17.96 29.26
N GLU A 96 87.73 17.98 30.20
CA GLU A 96 87.58 18.67 31.50
C GLU A 96 87.60 20.19 31.32
N GLU A 97 88.48 20.73 30.49
CA GLU A 97 88.54 22.16 30.17
C GLU A 97 87.29 22.62 29.43
N LEU A 98 86.78 21.83 28.48
CA LEU A 98 85.50 22.09 27.80
C LEU A 98 84.31 22.02 28.76
N THR A 99 84.33 21.13 29.75
CA THR A 99 83.28 21.02 30.77
C THR A 99 83.30 22.21 31.73
N GLN A 100 84.48 22.69 32.11
CA GLN A 100 84.62 23.91 32.90
C GLN A 100 84.15 25.14 32.13
N ALA A 101 84.50 25.25 30.84
CA ALA A 101 84.02 26.31 29.97
C ALA A 101 82.49 26.27 29.80
N LEU A 102 81.90 25.08 29.59
CA LEU A 102 80.45 24.86 29.56
C LEU A 102 79.76 25.33 30.83
N ASN A 103 80.35 25.10 32.00
CA ASN A 103 79.77 25.50 33.27
C ASN A 103 79.87 26.99 33.58
N ALA A 104 80.75 27.71 32.89
CA ALA A 104 80.97 29.13 33.08
C ALA A 104 80.11 30.02 32.15
N VAL A 105 79.37 29.45 31.20
CA VAL A 105 78.46 30.22 30.33
C VAL A 105 77.24 30.67 31.10
N GLU A 106 76.92 31.96 31.01
CA GLU A 106 75.74 32.55 31.62
C GLU A 106 74.79 33.11 30.55
N PHE A 107 73.50 33.05 30.81
CA PHE A 107 72.45 33.55 29.94
C PHE A 107 71.53 34.50 30.71
N ALA A 108 71.18 35.63 30.09
CA ALA A 108 70.23 36.60 30.61
C ALA A 108 69.27 37.07 29.52
N SER A 109 68.08 37.54 29.90
CA SER A 109 67.12 38.14 28.97
C SER A 109 66.44 39.33 29.65
N ASP A 110 66.26 40.41 28.89
CA ASP A 110 65.46 41.58 29.26
C ASP A 110 64.03 41.50 28.70
N LYS A 111 63.71 40.46 27.94
CA LYS A 111 62.44 40.33 27.23
C LYS A 111 61.33 39.79 28.13
N THR A 112 60.11 40.25 27.88
CA THR A 112 58.91 39.63 28.46
C THR A 112 58.63 38.29 27.77
N PRO A 113 57.85 37.38 28.39
CA PRO A 113 57.43 36.14 27.74
C PRO A 113 56.75 36.35 26.38
N PHE A 114 55.95 37.41 26.23
CA PHE A 114 55.30 37.77 24.96
C PHE A 114 56.34 38.12 23.88
N GLN A 115 57.24 39.07 24.17
CA GLN A 115 58.27 39.52 23.22
C GLN A 115 59.18 38.37 22.77
N LEU A 116 59.53 37.49 23.71
CA LEU A 116 60.34 36.32 23.39
C LEU A 116 59.57 35.29 22.54
N SER A 117 58.26 35.15 22.73
CA SER A 117 57.42 34.27 21.91
C SER A 117 57.32 34.76 20.46
N ILE A 118 57.26 36.08 20.25
CA ILE A 118 57.32 36.70 18.93
C ILE A 118 58.67 36.43 18.26
N LEU A 119 59.78 36.75 18.94
CA LEU A 119 61.13 36.50 18.43
C LEU A 119 61.36 35.02 18.09
N LYS A 120 60.82 34.10 18.89
CA LYS A 120 60.85 32.66 18.59
C LYS A 120 60.07 32.32 17.32
N SER A 121 58.86 32.86 17.15
CA SER A 121 58.05 32.64 15.95
C SER A 121 58.69 33.18 14.67
N GLU A 122 59.48 34.25 14.78
CA GLU A 122 60.25 34.83 13.67
C GLU A 122 61.58 34.12 13.39
N GLY A 123 61.94 33.08 14.17
CA GLY A 123 63.24 32.41 14.05
C GLY A 123 64.42 33.23 14.57
N LYS A 124 64.17 34.30 15.34
CA LYS A 124 65.15 35.23 15.91
C LYS A 124 65.28 35.11 17.43
N ALA A 125 65.02 33.92 17.97
CA ALA A 125 65.06 33.68 19.42
C ALA A 125 66.39 34.10 20.06
N ASN A 126 67.50 33.99 19.32
CA ASN A 126 68.84 34.42 19.74
C ASN A 126 68.92 35.91 20.08
N GLU A 127 68.13 36.77 19.46
CA GLU A 127 68.11 38.21 19.72
C GLU A 127 67.46 38.55 21.08
N GLY A 128 66.73 37.60 21.67
CA GLY A 128 66.09 37.75 22.97
C GLY A 128 66.99 37.43 24.17
N PHE A 129 68.22 36.95 23.95
CA PHE A 129 69.12 36.52 25.01
C PHE A 129 70.50 37.16 24.88
N THR A 130 71.07 37.54 26.02
CA THR A 130 72.48 37.89 26.16
C THR A 130 73.25 36.66 26.63
N ILE A 131 74.28 36.27 25.88
CA ILE A 131 75.15 35.13 26.20
C ILE A 131 76.51 35.67 26.67
N THR A 132 76.90 35.32 27.89
CA THR A 132 78.23 35.65 28.42
C THR A 132 79.09 34.38 28.40
N ASN A 133 80.14 34.37 27.57
CA ASN A 133 81.16 33.31 27.56
C ASN A 133 82.49 33.86 28.09
N PRO A 134 82.90 33.54 29.33
CA PRO A 134 84.16 34.00 29.90
C PRO A 134 85.41 33.47 29.17
N ASN A 135 85.25 32.43 28.36
CA ASN A 135 86.33 31.77 27.61
C ASN A 135 86.21 32.01 26.09
N ASP A 136 85.57 33.10 25.68
CA ASP A 136 85.30 33.43 24.27
C ASP A 136 86.54 33.48 23.36
N LYS A 137 87.74 33.67 23.90
CA LYS A 137 88.99 33.64 23.11
C LYS A 137 89.36 32.24 22.62
N THR A 138 88.89 31.19 23.30
CA THR A 138 89.25 29.80 23.01
C THR A 138 88.04 28.93 22.72
N THR A 139 86.83 29.36 23.10
CA THR A 139 85.60 28.60 22.88
C THR A 139 84.46 29.44 22.30
N ASP A 140 83.52 28.77 21.62
CA ASP A 140 82.24 29.34 21.18
C ASP A 140 81.07 28.61 21.84
N VAL A 141 79.95 29.32 22.02
CA VAL A 141 78.71 28.77 22.58
C VAL A 141 77.72 28.52 21.45
N VAL A 142 77.23 27.30 21.35
CA VAL A 142 76.19 26.91 20.40
C VAL A 142 74.92 26.60 21.18
N VAL A 143 73.88 27.41 20.96
CA VAL A 143 72.56 27.23 21.57
C VAL A 143 71.62 26.55 20.59
N ASP A 144 70.89 25.54 21.05
CA ASP A 144 69.82 24.90 20.28
C ASP A 144 68.48 25.58 20.56
N TRP A 145 68.19 26.61 19.79
CA TRP A 145 66.96 27.40 19.90
C TRP A 145 65.68 26.59 19.59
N SER A 146 65.79 25.43 18.94
CA SER A 146 64.63 24.55 18.73
C SER A 146 64.11 23.96 20.05
N THR A 147 64.98 23.86 21.06
CA THR A 147 64.63 23.39 22.41
C THR A 147 64.08 24.49 23.32
N LEU A 148 63.94 25.72 22.82
CA LEU A 148 63.45 26.85 23.62
C LEU A 148 62.00 26.63 24.07
N VAL A 149 61.77 26.54 25.38
CA VAL A 149 60.46 26.50 26.02
C VAL A 149 60.27 27.78 26.82
N ILE A 150 59.21 28.53 26.52
CA ILE A 150 58.84 29.76 27.24
C ILE A 150 57.70 29.41 28.19
N ASN A 151 57.95 29.54 29.50
CA ASN A 151 56.94 29.35 30.53
C ASN A 151 56.36 30.72 30.93
N LYS A 152 55.14 30.99 30.47
CA LYS A 152 54.44 32.26 30.72
C LYS A 152 54.09 32.47 32.20
N GLU A 153 53.80 31.41 32.94
CA GLU A 153 53.38 31.48 34.35
C GLU A 153 54.57 31.72 35.28
N ASN A 154 55.65 30.96 35.07
CA ASN A 154 56.85 31.04 35.91
C ASN A 154 57.84 32.10 35.44
N LYS A 155 57.55 32.78 34.33
CA LYS A 155 58.40 33.84 33.73
C LYS A 155 59.82 33.35 33.47
N THR A 156 59.95 32.14 32.92
CA THR A 156 61.24 31.55 32.58
C THR A 156 61.29 31.09 31.14
N ALA A 157 62.48 31.07 30.58
CA ALA A 157 62.78 30.42 29.31
C ALA A 157 63.86 29.37 29.52
N THR A 158 63.61 28.16 29.01
CA THR A 158 64.52 27.02 29.14
C THR A 158 64.95 26.55 27.76
N PHE A 159 66.23 26.28 27.55
CA PHE A 159 66.80 25.80 26.28
C PHE A 159 68.11 25.05 26.52
N THR A 160 68.59 24.31 25.52
CA THR A 160 69.85 23.57 25.61
C THR A 160 70.98 24.25 24.82
N TYR A 161 72.21 24.13 25.31
CA TYR A 161 73.41 24.70 24.71
C TYR A 161 74.64 23.81 24.93
N LYS A 162 75.69 24.05 24.17
CA LYS A 162 77.01 23.41 24.31
C LYS A 162 78.12 24.39 23.99
N VAL A 163 79.35 24.05 24.38
CA VAL A 163 80.56 24.83 24.09
C VAL A 163 81.46 24.06 23.13
N ILE A 164 82.01 24.75 22.14
CA ILE A 164 82.92 24.21 21.12
C ILE A 164 84.28 24.89 21.21
N ASP A 165 85.36 24.16 20.92
CA ASP A 165 86.72 24.73 20.79
C ASP A 165 86.83 25.49 19.46
N LYS A 166 87.18 26.78 19.51
CA LYS A 166 87.30 27.64 18.32
C LYS A 166 88.37 27.20 17.34
N ASN A 167 89.38 26.48 17.81
CA ASN A 167 90.50 26.05 16.98
C ASN A 167 90.26 24.68 16.35
N PHE A 168 89.19 23.96 16.76
CA PHE A 168 88.92 22.60 16.32
C PHE A 168 87.40 22.33 16.26
N ASP A 169 86.80 22.51 15.08
CA ASP A 169 85.35 22.46 14.80
C ASP A 169 84.59 21.19 15.25
N ASN A 170 85.30 20.13 15.65
CA ASN A 170 84.72 18.85 16.09
C ASN A 170 85.00 18.49 17.56
N ASN A 171 85.52 19.43 18.35
CA ASN A 171 85.78 19.25 19.77
C ASN A 171 84.77 20.03 20.61
N PHE A 172 83.77 19.34 21.17
CA PHE A 172 82.63 19.97 21.85
C PHE A 172 82.34 19.33 23.22
N SER A 173 81.77 20.14 24.11
CA SER A 173 81.26 19.68 25.39
C SER A 173 79.95 18.89 25.23
N ALA A 174 79.49 18.24 26.31
CA ALA A 174 78.12 17.75 26.38
C ALA A 174 77.10 18.90 26.29
N ASN A 175 75.86 18.58 25.91
CA ASN A 175 74.75 19.51 25.99
C ASN A 175 74.39 19.80 27.46
N LYS A 176 74.04 21.04 27.76
CA LYS A 176 73.55 21.50 29.06
C LYS A 176 72.30 22.33 28.88
N GLU A 177 71.40 22.27 29.85
CA GLU A 177 70.20 23.11 29.88
C GLU A 177 70.50 24.43 30.60
N ALA A 178 70.01 25.53 30.04
CA ALA A 178 69.95 26.83 30.68
C ALA A 178 68.49 27.18 30.95
N THR A 179 68.21 27.71 32.13
CA THR A 179 66.94 28.36 32.45
C THR A 179 67.21 29.81 32.80
N VAL A 180 66.51 30.72 32.13
CA VAL A 180 66.69 32.17 32.23
C VAL A 180 65.38 32.78 32.73
N ASN A 181 65.47 33.64 33.75
CA ASN A 181 64.32 34.43 34.18
C ASN A 181 64.06 35.55 33.18
N LEU A 182 62.80 35.73 32.81
CA LEU A 182 62.31 36.73 31.88
C LEU A 182 61.84 37.98 32.63
N SER A 183 61.69 39.09 31.91
CA SER A 183 61.19 40.35 32.47
C SER A 183 59.72 40.22 32.91
N ASN A 184 59.41 40.79 34.08
CA ASN A 184 58.06 40.90 34.62
C ASN A 184 57.37 42.21 34.19
N ALA A 185 57.88 42.90 33.17
CA ALA A 185 57.21 44.07 32.63
C ALA A 185 55.88 43.68 31.99
N ASN A 186 54.84 44.48 32.24
CA ASN A 186 53.55 44.33 31.55
C ASN A 186 53.71 44.60 30.05
N LEU A 187 52.69 44.27 29.25
CA LEU A 187 52.68 44.60 27.83
C LEU A 187 52.90 46.11 27.61
N SER A 188 53.87 46.44 26.78
CA SER A 188 54.16 47.83 26.40
C SER A 188 53.17 48.35 25.35
N ALA A 189 53.21 49.65 25.07
CA ALA A 189 52.38 50.23 24.01
C ALA A 189 52.67 49.62 22.63
N ASP A 190 53.93 49.28 22.35
CA ASP A 190 54.34 48.63 21.10
C ASP A 190 53.84 47.17 21.04
N ASP A 191 53.83 46.46 22.18
CA ASP A 191 53.27 45.11 22.26
C ASP A 191 51.76 45.12 22.00
N PHE A 192 51.02 46.07 22.58
CA PHE A 192 49.60 46.26 22.29
C PHE A 192 49.35 46.65 20.83
N ALA A 193 50.18 47.49 20.23
CA ALA A 193 50.05 47.86 18.82
C ALA A 193 50.22 46.64 17.90
N LEU A 194 51.18 45.76 18.20
CA LEU A 194 51.39 44.50 17.47
C LEU A 194 50.18 43.56 17.61
N ILE A 195 49.65 43.40 18.83
CA ILE A 195 48.45 42.59 19.06
C ILE A 195 47.25 43.19 18.31
N GLY A 196 47.07 44.51 18.37
CA GLY A 196 45.98 45.23 17.72
C GLY A 196 45.97 45.08 16.21
N GLN A 197 47.13 45.10 15.57
CA GLN A 197 47.27 44.87 14.12
C GLN A 197 46.92 43.44 13.70
N ALA A 198 47.12 42.46 14.59
CA ALA A 198 46.89 41.05 14.30
C ALA A 198 45.42 40.60 14.52
N ILE A 199 44.62 41.40 15.23
CA ILE A 199 43.20 41.10 15.47
C ILE A 199 42.38 41.34 14.21
N GLN A 200 41.57 40.35 13.86
CA GLN A 200 40.59 40.46 12.77
C GLN A 200 39.18 40.51 13.37
N MET A 201 38.41 41.52 12.97
CA MET A 201 37.00 41.66 13.33
C MET A 201 36.16 41.80 12.06
N SER A 202 35.09 41.02 11.97
CA SER A 202 34.10 41.09 10.90
C SER A 202 32.69 40.91 11.47
N VAL A 203 31.68 41.39 10.76
CA VAL A 203 30.28 41.18 11.17
C VAL A 203 29.88 39.73 10.90
N THR A 204 29.19 39.10 11.84
CA THR A 204 28.82 37.68 11.80
C THR A 204 27.81 37.39 10.69
N ASN A 205 26.81 38.27 10.49
CA ASN A 205 25.80 38.16 9.43
C ASN A 205 25.65 39.50 8.67
N PRO A 206 26.64 39.89 7.84
CA PRO A 206 26.68 41.22 7.22
C PRO A 206 25.50 41.50 6.27
N GLU A 207 24.80 40.45 5.82
CA GLU A 207 23.64 40.56 4.93
C GLU A 207 22.34 40.91 5.67
N THR A 208 22.26 40.67 6.98
CA THR A 208 21.03 40.86 7.77
C THR A 208 21.22 41.68 9.05
N THR A 209 22.44 41.91 9.54
CA THR A 209 22.67 42.82 10.66
C THR A 209 22.52 44.27 10.18
N SER A 210 21.61 45.05 10.81
CA SER A 210 21.50 46.48 10.49
C SER A 210 22.59 47.30 11.19
N ARG A 211 22.76 48.56 10.77
CA ARG A 211 23.69 49.47 11.45
C ARG A 211 23.29 49.72 12.90
N ALA A 212 21.98 49.82 13.15
CA ALA A 212 21.44 50.00 14.50
C ALA A 212 21.71 48.76 15.38
N ASP A 213 21.50 47.56 14.83
CA ASP A 213 21.71 46.29 15.55
C ASP A 213 23.19 46.17 15.99
N LEU A 214 24.13 46.45 15.09
CA LEU A 214 25.56 46.40 15.39
C LEU A 214 25.99 47.44 16.45
N ILE A 215 25.35 48.61 16.48
CA ILE A 215 25.63 49.65 17.49
C ILE A 215 25.11 49.23 18.87
N GLU A 216 23.95 48.59 18.94
CA GLU A 216 23.29 48.18 20.18
C GLU A 216 23.89 46.90 20.77
N HIS A 217 24.10 45.87 19.94
CA HIS A 217 24.47 44.51 20.39
C HIS A 217 25.96 44.22 20.32
N LYS A 218 26.76 45.14 19.74
CA LYS A 218 28.24 45.26 19.71
C LYS A 218 29.04 43.96 19.54
N GLN A 219 29.02 43.08 20.54
CA GLN A 219 29.75 41.82 20.60
C GLN A 219 29.00 40.66 19.92
N ALA A 220 27.68 40.59 20.05
CA ALA A 220 26.90 39.45 19.55
C ALA A 220 26.97 39.32 18.02
N ASP A 221 27.13 40.46 17.34
CA ASP A 221 27.13 40.56 15.88
C ASP A 221 28.53 40.56 15.26
N LEU A 222 29.58 40.35 16.06
CA LEU A 222 30.96 40.31 15.57
C LEU A 222 31.57 38.92 15.69
N THR A 223 32.26 38.53 14.63
CA THR A 223 33.25 37.45 14.64
C THR A 223 34.63 38.06 14.86
N VAL A 224 35.29 37.67 15.95
CA VAL A 224 36.60 38.21 16.34
C VAL A 224 37.63 37.11 16.45
N VAL A 225 38.72 37.26 15.70
CA VAL A 225 39.88 36.38 15.73
C VAL A 225 41.04 37.14 16.36
N ASN A 226 41.41 36.76 17.59
CA ASN A 226 42.56 37.30 18.31
C ASN A 226 43.66 36.21 18.44
N PRO A 227 44.69 36.22 17.59
CA PRO A 227 45.77 35.22 17.64
C PRO A 227 46.63 35.32 18.92
N TYR A 228 46.49 36.40 19.70
CA TYR A 228 47.21 36.64 20.95
C TYR A 228 46.27 36.73 22.17
N ALA A 229 45.10 36.06 22.12
CA ALA A 229 44.12 36.02 23.22
C ALA A 229 44.67 35.46 24.55
N ASP A 230 45.81 34.78 24.51
CA ASP A 230 46.53 34.31 25.69
C ASP A 230 47.22 35.45 26.47
N TRP A 231 47.43 36.61 25.83
CA TRP A 231 48.20 37.73 26.37
C TRP A 231 47.34 38.99 26.59
N ALA A 232 46.36 39.25 25.72
CA ALA A 232 45.45 40.37 25.87
C ALA A 232 44.01 40.01 25.48
N ASP A 233 43.07 40.44 26.32
CA ASP A 233 41.63 40.37 26.05
C ASP A 233 41.16 41.65 25.35
N ILE A 234 39.99 41.59 24.70
CA ILE A 234 39.40 42.71 23.96
C ILE A 234 38.24 43.28 24.77
N GLU A 235 38.32 44.56 25.10
CA GLU A 235 37.25 45.34 25.72
C GLU A 235 36.61 46.24 24.67
N TYR A 236 35.33 46.01 24.37
CA TYR A 236 34.60 46.77 23.35
C TYR A 236 34.13 48.12 23.91
N GLY A 237 34.40 49.19 23.17
CA GLY A 237 34.01 50.56 23.48
C GLY A 237 32.67 50.97 22.84
N GLU A 238 32.59 52.22 22.42
CA GLU A 238 31.42 52.75 21.72
C GLU A 238 31.42 52.36 20.24
N PHE A 239 30.24 52.00 19.74
CA PHE A 239 29.97 51.84 18.33
C PHE A 239 29.11 53.03 17.91
N SER A 240 29.47 53.64 16.78
CA SER A 240 28.80 54.85 16.30
C SER A 240 28.80 54.90 14.78
N ASN A 241 27.87 55.66 14.21
CA ASN A 241 27.86 55.88 12.77
C ASN A 241 29.05 56.73 12.34
N VAL A 242 29.67 56.39 11.21
CA VAL A 242 30.67 57.25 10.58
C VAL A 242 29.96 58.45 9.96
N GLU A 243 30.40 59.65 10.30
CA GLU A 243 29.84 60.90 9.78
C GLU A 243 29.92 60.93 8.24
N ASN A 244 28.82 61.28 7.58
CA ASN A 244 28.65 61.26 6.12
C ASN A 244 28.72 59.87 5.44
N SER A 245 28.65 58.76 6.19
CA SER A 245 28.49 57.42 5.61
C SER A 245 27.09 56.84 5.89
N THR A 246 26.50 56.27 4.85
CA THR A 246 25.21 55.54 4.93
C THR A 246 25.38 54.05 5.22
N THR A 247 26.62 53.55 5.23
CA THR A 247 26.93 52.12 5.33
C THR A 247 27.94 51.81 6.44
N ASP A 248 28.76 52.77 6.86
CA ASP A 248 29.86 52.48 7.76
C ASP A 248 29.50 52.72 9.23
N VAL A 249 29.95 51.79 10.07
CA VAL A 249 29.91 51.86 11.54
C VAL A 249 31.34 51.84 12.06
N LYS A 250 31.65 52.79 12.93
CA LYS A 250 32.92 52.88 13.66
C LYS A 250 32.76 52.17 15.00
N GLY A 251 33.56 51.12 15.22
CA GLY A 251 33.70 50.46 16.52
C GLY A 251 35.03 50.81 17.18
N LEU A 252 34.98 51.18 18.45
CA LEU A 252 36.17 51.35 19.29
C LEU A 252 36.42 50.10 20.13
N PHE A 253 37.68 49.73 20.34
CA PHE A 253 38.07 48.66 21.26
C PHE A 253 39.41 48.92 21.93
N LYS A 254 39.59 48.39 23.15
CA LYS A 254 40.86 48.38 23.88
C LYS A 254 41.35 46.97 24.06
N LEU A 255 42.66 46.82 24.15
CA LEU A 255 43.32 45.59 24.56
C LEU A 255 43.65 45.68 26.02
N VAL A 256 43.27 44.66 26.78
CA VAL A 256 43.50 44.59 28.22
C VAL A 256 44.53 43.49 28.48
N ASP A 257 45.62 43.83 29.15
CA ASP A 257 46.62 42.85 29.55
C ASP A 257 45.96 41.81 30.47
N LYS A 258 46.09 40.53 30.11
CA LYS A 258 45.44 39.44 30.82
C LYS A 258 46.01 39.20 32.22
N GLU A 259 47.27 39.59 32.42
CA GLU A 259 47.94 39.45 33.71
C GLU A 259 47.77 40.70 34.60
N ASN A 260 47.36 41.83 34.01
CA ASN A 260 47.07 43.05 34.73
C ASN A 260 45.97 43.86 34.04
N ALA A 261 44.72 43.66 34.49
CA ALA A 261 43.55 44.30 33.89
C ALA A 261 43.55 45.85 33.97
N GLU A 262 44.41 46.46 34.79
CA GLU A 262 44.60 47.91 34.83
C GLU A 262 45.52 48.42 33.70
N ASN A 263 46.33 47.55 33.08
CA ASN A 263 47.16 47.88 31.93
C ASN A 263 46.38 47.67 30.63
N LYS A 264 46.03 48.76 29.94
CA LYS A 264 45.21 48.74 28.73
C LYS A 264 45.84 49.55 27.60
N SER A 265 45.55 49.17 26.36
CA SER A 265 45.91 49.99 25.20
C SER A 265 45.11 51.28 25.13
N ALA A 266 45.55 52.21 24.28
CA ALA A 266 44.68 53.27 23.78
C ALA A 266 43.49 52.68 22.99
N ASP A 267 42.47 53.50 22.74
CA ASP A 267 41.35 53.11 21.87
C ASP A 267 41.87 52.82 20.46
N ASN A 268 41.59 51.61 19.99
CA ASN A 268 41.77 51.19 18.62
C ASN A 268 40.45 51.36 17.88
N GLU A 269 40.55 51.76 16.61
CA GLU A 269 39.40 52.02 15.75
C GLU A 269 39.28 50.97 14.65
N ARG A 270 38.07 50.48 14.42
CA ARG A 270 37.73 49.64 13.27
C ARG A 270 36.49 50.19 12.56
N ILE A 271 36.56 50.27 11.24
CA ILE A 271 35.42 50.61 10.39
C ILE A 271 34.82 49.32 9.84
N PHE A 272 33.52 49.13 10.04
CA PHE A 272 32.72 48.04 9.49
C PHE A 272 31.82 48.63 8.41
N THR A 273 32.02 48.20 7.16
CA THR A 273 31.16 48.58 6.04
C THR A 273 29.99 47.61 5.94
N MET A 274 28.78 48.12 6.16
CA MET A 274 27.52 47.39 6.14
C MET A 274 26.82 47.58 4.79
N LEU A 275 25.83 46.72 4.52
CA LEU A 275 24.82 47.04 3.51
C LEU A 275 23.98 48.23 3.97
N SER A 276 23.37 48.96 3.04
CA SER A 276 22.38 49.98 3.38
C SER A 276 21.18 49.34 4.10
N ASP A 277 20.54 50.05 5.03
CA ASP A 277 19.40 49.53 5.80
C ASP A 277 18.27 49.01 4.90
N ASP A 278 18.05 49.60 3.72
CA ASP A 278 17.08 49.12 2.72
C ASP A 278 17.45 47.74 2.13
N GLN A 279 18.74 47.50 1.89
CA GLN A 279 19.24 46.23 1.37
C GLN A 279 19.22 45.15 2.47
N VAL A 280 19.51 45.52 3.72
CA VAL A 280 19.35 44.65 4.89
C VAL A 280 17.89 44.23 5.05
N LEU A 281 16.95 45.17 4.92
CA LEU A 281 15.52 44.86 4.96
C LEU A 281 15.10 43.91 3.83
N LEU A 282 15.52 44.17 2.58
CA LEU A 282 15.24 43.26 1.46
C LEU A 282 15.80 41.85 1.68
N ASN A 283 17.00 41.74 2.25
CA ASN A 283 17.61 40.45 2.59
C ASN A 283 16.87 39.73 3.74
N LYS A 284 16.44 40.45 4.79
CA LYS A 284 15.62 39.89 5.87
C LYS A 284 14.28 39.36 5.32
N VAL A 285 13.62 40.12 4.45
CA VAL A 285 12.39 39.70 3.73
C VAL A 285 12.65 38.43 2.90
N ALA A 286 13.76 38.38 2.14
CA ALA A 286 14.13 37.23 1.34
C ALA A 286 14.39 35.96 2.17
N GLN A 287 15.05 36.08 3.33
CA GLN A 287 15.27 34.94 4.23
C GLN A 287 13.98 34.41 4.82
N ARG A 288 13.01 35.29 5.14
CA ARG A 288 11.69 34.89 5.63
C ARG A 288 10.87 34.17 4.57
N ILE A 289 10.87 34.64 3.33
CA ILE A 289 10.20 33.97 2.19
C ILE A 289 10.76 32.54 1.98
N LYS A 290 12.05 32.32 2.26
CA LYS A 290 12.71 31.00 2.18
C LYS A 290 12.41 30.06 3.35
N GLY A 291 11.55 30.45 4.29
CA GLY A 291 11.10 29.58 5.39
C GLY A 291 12.16 29.30 6.47
N LYS A 292 13.20 30.13 6.59
CA LYS A 292 14.12 30.03 7.74
C LYS A 292 13.43 30.54 9.01
N PRO A 293 13.57 29.86 10.16
CA PRO A 293 13.03 30.34 11.42
C PRO A 293 13.73 31.65 11.77
N ALA A 294 12.92 32.68 12.04
CA ALA A 294 13.37 33.96 12.54
C ALA A 294 13.75 33.81 14.03
N THR A 295 14.78 34.49 14.51
CA THR A 295 15.04 34.59 15.96
C THR A 295 13.98 35.49 16.61
N GLU A 296 13.70 35.34 17.92
CA GLU A 296 12.60 36.04 18.64
C GLU A 296 12.61 37.58 18.47
N ASP A 297 13.76 38.21 18.18
CA ASP A 297 13.87 39.66 17.93
C ASP A 297 13.53 40.11 16.49
N GLU A 298 13.36 39.18 15.54
CA GLU A 298 13.05 39.47 14.13
C GLU A 298 11.55 39.56 13.81
N GLU A 299 10.67 39.19 14.75
CA GLU A 299 9.20 39.23 14.59
C GLU A 299 8.63 40.66 14.49
N ALA A 300 9.35 41.68 14.95
CA ALA A 300 8.84 43.05 15.02
C ALA A 300 8.94 43.85 13.70
N VAL A 301 9.80 43.45 12.75
CA VAL A 301 10.09 44.23 11.52
C VAL A 301 9.54 43.56 10.25
N ALA A 302 9.43 42.23 10.25
CA ALA A 302 8.85 41.47 9.16
C ALA A 302 7.56 40.79 9.64
N GLY A 303 6.44 41.53 9.62
CA GLY A 303 5.12 40.92 9.76
C GLY A 303 4.97 39.72 8.80
N GLU A 304 4.07 38.78 9.07
CA GLU A 304 3.92 37.57 8.27
C GLU A 304 3.81 37.92 6.77
N ILE A 305 4.88 37.64 6.02
CA ILE A 305 4.91 37.80 4.58
C ILE A 305 4.17 36.61 4.00
N PHE A 306 2.94 36.85 3.56
CA PHE A 306 2.16 35.88 2.81
C PHE A 306 1.50 36.57 1.62
N TYR A 307 1.21 35.76 0.61
CA TYR A 307 0.43 36.17 -0.53
C TYR A 307 -0.94 35.51 -0.45
N THR A 308 -1.98 36.24 -0.85
CA THR A 308 -3.36 35.77 -0.93
C THR A 308 -3.89 35.97 -2.35
N TYR A 309 -5.06 35.41 -2.62
CA TYR A 309 -5.77 35.64 -3.88
C TYR A 309 -7.10 36.34 -3.58
N ASP A 310 -7.34 37.46 -4.27
CA ASP A 310 -8.52 38.31 -4.12
C ASP A 310 -9.74 37.70 -4.84
N ASP A 311 -10.17 36.55 -4.33
CA ASP A 311 -11.37 35.83 -4.76
C ASP A 311 -11.81 34.82 -3.71
N GLU A 312 -12.96 35.04 -3.07
CA GLU A 312 -13.52 34.14 -2.05
C GLU A 312 -13.86 32.74 -2.60
N LYS A 313 -13.88 32.58 -3.93
CA LYS A 313 -14.18 31.32 -4.64
C LYS A 313 -12.99 30.74 -5.37
N ILE A 314 -11.75 31.09 -5.01
CA ILE A 314 -10.55 30.58 -5.69
C ILE A 314 -10.45 29.04 -5.71
N SER A 315 -11.02 28.36 -4.71
CA SER A 315 -11.11 26.90 -4.66
C SER A 315 -12.12 26.29 -5.65
N GLU A 316 -13.04 27.10 -6.18
CA GLU A 316 -13.98 26.72 -7.26
C GLU A 316 -13.44 27.06 -8.66
N LYS A 317 -12.32 27.79 -8.73
CA LYS A 317 -11.70 28.20 -9.99
C LYS A 317 -10.66 27.22 -10.47
N ASP A 318 -10.42 27.19 -11.76
CA ASP A 318 -9.33 26.41 -12.33
C ASP A 318 -7.99 27.14 -12.21
N ALA A 319 -6.88 26.39 -12.22
CA ALA A 319 -5.54 26.98 -12.13
C ALA A 319 -5.26 27.98 -13.29
N GLN A 320 -5.94 27.84 -14.43
CA GLN A 320 -5.81 28.73 -15.58
C GLN A 320 -6.60 30.04 -15.44
N GLU A 321 -7.63 30.07 -14.58
CA GLU A 321 -8.44 31.26 -14.31
C GLU A 321 -7.78 32.20 -13.28
N VAL A 322 -6.63 31.78 -12.75
CA VAL A 322 -5.79 32.60 -11.87
C VAL A 322 -5.11 33.68 -12.69
N VAL A 323 -5.44 34.93 -12.42
CA VAL A 323 -4.84 36.11 -13.05
C VAL A 323 -3.92 36.81 -12.04
N LYS A 324 -2.78 37.29 -12.50
CA LYS A 324 -1.75 37.88 -11.62
C LYS A 324 -2.24 39.13 -10.88
N GLU A 325 -3.20 39.86 -11.45
CA GLU A 325 -3.78 41.09 -10.92
C GLU A 325 -4.55 40.87 -9.60
N LYS A 326 -4.98 39.64 -9.34
CA LYS A 326 -5.69 39.24 -8.11
C LYS A 326 -4.77 38.67 -7.03
N ILE A 327 -3.47 38.50 -7.30
CA ILE A 327 -2.51 38.05 -6.31
C ILE A 327 -2.12 39.24 -5.43
N GLN A 328 -2.49 39.19 -4.15
CA GLN A 328 -2.18 40.23 -3.18
C GLN A 328 -0.99 39.80 -2.33
N PHE A 329 -0.12 40.74 -2.01
CA PHE A 329 1.04 40.51 -1.15
C PHE A 329 0.94 41.35 0.10
N ASN A 330 1.15 40.74 1.26
CA ASN A 330 1.37 41.45 2.51
C ASN A 330 2.87 41.66 2.70
N LEU A 331 3.36 42.89 2.49
CA LEU A 331 4.78 43.24 2.54
C LEU A 331 5.04 44.34 3.59
N PRO A 332 6.23 44.37 4.22
CA PRO A 332 6.63 45.44 5.14
C PRO A 332 6.66 46.81 4.46
N ASP A 333 6.50 47.87 5.26
CA ASP A 333 6.42 49.26 4.76
C ASP A 333 7.59 49.64 3.82
N GLY A 334 7.20 50.12 2.63
CA GLY A 334 8.11 50.56 1.57
C GLY A 334 8.76 49.44 0.74
N VAL A 335 8.41 48.17 0.97
CA VAL A 335 8.77 47.05 0.08
C VAL A 335 7.64 46.80 -0.92
N GLU A 336 7.97 46.74 -2.21
CA GLU A 336 7.01 46.54 -3.30
C GLU A 336 7.40 45.33 -4.15
N ILE A 337 6.42 44.77 -4.85
CA ILE A 337 6.66 43.81 -5.93
C ILE A 337 7.22 44.57 -7.13
N ASN A 338 8.38 44.14 -7.63
CA ASN A 338 9.03 44.72 -8.80
C ASN A 338 8.58 44.02 -10.09
N THR A 339 8.58 42.70 -10.10
CA THR A 339 8.04 41.88 -11.20
C THR A 339 7.12 40.80 -10.65
N LEU A 340 6.07 40.47 -11.40
CA LEU A 340 5.14 39.36 -11.11
C LEU A 340 4.75 38.69 -12.43
N GLU A 341 5.09 37.41 -12.56
CA GLU A 341 4.83 36.62 -13.76
C GLU A 341 4.24 35.26 -13.39
N LEU A 342 3.15 34.88 -14.06
CA LEU A 342 2.65 33.51 -13.98
C LEU A 342 3.60 32.61 -14.78
N LEU A 343 4.00 31.46 -14.21
CA LEU A 343 4.98 30.56 -14.85
C LEU A 343 4.45 29.87 -16.12
N THR A 344 3.15 29.96 -16.35
CA THR A 344 2.51 29.54 -17.60
C THR A 344 1.82 30.75 -18.23
N PRO A 345 2.11 31.10 -19.49
CA PRO A 345 1.20 31.93 -20.29
C PRO A 345 -0.11 31.16 -20.54
N GLU A 346 -1.14 31.85 -21.06
CA GLU A 346 -2.36 31.23 -21.61
C GLU A 346 -2.01 29.93 -22.35
N VAL A 347 -2.68 28.82 -22.01
CA VAL A 347 -2.33 27.49 -22.50
C VAL A 347 -2.50 27.46 -24.04
N PRO A 348 -1.44 27.16 -24.82
CA PRO A 348 -1.59 26.90 -26.24
C PRO A 348 -2.34 25.58 -26.44
N GLU A 349 -2.95 25.38 -27.61
CA GLU A 349 -3.72 24.17 -27.98
C GLU A 349 -2.98 22.83 -27.79
N ASN A 350 -1.66 22.82 -27.52
CA ASN A 350 -0.87 21.63 -27.24
C ASN A 350 -0.07 21.71 -25.92
N LEU A 351 -0.49 20.89 -24.94
CA LEU A 351 0.13 20.77 -23.61
C LEU A 351 1.46 19.97 -23.61
N SER A 352 1.80 19.26 -24.69
CA SER A 352 2.97 18.37 -24.77
C SER A 352 4.33 19.09 -24.77
N ASP A 353 4.34 20.39 -25.02
CA ASP A 353 5.57 21.17 -25.18
C ASP A 353 6.09 21.75 -23.85
N TYR A 354 5.36 21.50 -22.75
CA TYR A 354 5.70 21.99 -21.42
C TYR A 354 6.41 20.94 -20.56
N PRO A 355 7.28 21.38 -19.61
CA PRO A 355 7.82 20.51 -18.58
C PRO A 355 6.71 19.80 -17.80
N GLN A 356 6.87 18.49 -17.56
CA GLN A 356 5.87 17.66 -16.89
C GLN A 356 5.44 18.21 -15.52
N GLU A 357 6.34 18.84 -14.78
CA GLU A 357 6.06 19.44 -13.47
C GLU A 357 5.01 20.56 -13.53
N LEU A 358 5.01 21.37 -14.61
CA LEU A 358 4.03 22.44 -14.82
C LEU A 358 2.65 21.89 -15.21
N ILE A 359 2.65 20.80 -16.00
CA ILE A 359 1.43 20.07 -16.35
C ILE A 359 0.83 19.44 -15.10
N ASP A 360 1.67 18.88 -14.23
CA ASP A 360 1.26 18.28 -12.98
C ASP A 360 0.71 19.33 -12.01
N ASP A 361 1.35 20.50 -11.88
CA ASP A 361 0.84 21.60 -11.07
C ASP A 361 -0.56 22.05 -11.51
N ILE A 362 -0.77 22.28 -12.82
CA ILE A 362 -2.09 22.67 -13.35
C ILE A 362 -3.12 21.57 -13.09
N ASN A 363 -2.77 20.29 -13.32
CA ASN A 363 -3.66 19.15 -13.05
C ASN A 363 -3.95 18.94 -11.56
N ASN A 364 -3.10 19.45 -10.68
CA ASN A 364 -3.24 19.38 -9.22
C ASN A 364 -3.93 20.61 -8.64
N GLY A 365 -4.42 21.53 -9.47
CA GLY A 365 -5.03 22.77 -8.99
C GLY A 365 -4.02 23.72 -8.38
N ALA A 366 -2.77 23.75 -8.85
CA ALA A 366 -1.76 24.70 -8.42
C ALA A 366 -1.36 25.61 -9.59
N ARG A 367 -1.51 26.92 -9.41
CA ARG A 367 -0.94 27.91 -10.33
C ARG A 367 0.28 28.57 -9.69
N ARG A 368 1.47 28.24 -10.21
CA ARG A 368 2.72 28.87 -9.77
C ARG A 368 2.95 30.22 -10.44
N PHE A 369 3.54 31.13 -9.69
CA PHE A 369 3.94 32.45 -10.14
C PHE A 369 5.31 32.78 -9.58
N THR A 370 6.03 33.65 -10.28
CA THR A 370 7.32 34.17 -9.87
C THR A 370 7.23 35.65 -9.62
N TYR A 371 7.98 36.14 -8.64
CA TYR A 371 8.04 37.55 -8.34
C TYR A 371 9.42 37.99 -7.83
N THR A 372 9.72 39.26 -8.00
CA THR A 372 10.88 39.93 -7.40
C THR A 372 10.39 41.09 -6.53
N ILE A 373 11.18 41.47 -5.52
CA ILE A 373 10.85 42.57 -4.59
C ILE A 373 11.85 43.73 -4.73
N LYS A 374 11.39 44.94 -4.42
CA LYS A 374 12.21 46.16 -4.41
C LYS A 374 11.86 47.06 -3.22
N LYS A 375 12.78 47.97 -2.90
CA LYS A 375 12.54 49.13 -2.00
C LYS A 375 13.21 50.36 -2.61
N GLY A 376 12.42 51.37 -2.95
CA GLY A 376 12.90 52.50 -3.76
C GLY A 376 13.45 52.02 -5.11
N ASP A 377 14.69 52.38 -5.41
CA ASP A 377 15.41 51.98 -6.64
C ASP A 377 16.20 50.65 -6.49
N LEU A 378 16.27 50.08 -5.27
CA LEU A 378 16.98 48.82 -5.02
C LEU A 378 16.08 47.63 -5.34
N VAL A 379 16.47 46.84 -6.33
CA VAL A 379 15.80 45.60 -6.72
C VAL A 379 16.62 44.41 -6.23
N LEU A 380 15.96 43.48 -5.52
CA LEU A 380 16.56 42.20 -5.21
C LEU A 380 16.44 41.30 -6.45
N ASN A 381 17.57 40.99 -7.09
CA ASN A 381 17.62 40.18 -8.32
C ASN A 381 17.25 38.69 -8.12
N GLU A 382 16.87 38.31 -6.91
CA GLU A 382 16.40 36.96 -6.61
C GLU A 382 14.92 36.81 -7.00
N THR A 383 14.61 35.75 -7.73
CA THR A 383 13.24 35.39 -8.11
C THR A 383 12.65 34.41 -7.10
N PHE A 384 11.54 34.81 -6.48
CA PHE A 384 10.79 33.98 -5.56
C PHE A 384 9.65 33.28 -6.31
N THR A 385 9.29 32.07 -5.88
CA THR A 385 8.15 31.33 -6.43
C THR A 385 7.05 31.23 -5.39
N GLY A 386 5.83 31.60 -5.77
CA GLY A 386 4.62 31.34 -5.01
C GLY A 386 3.66 30.42 -5.77
N SER A 387 2.64 29.90 -5.09
CA SER A 387 1.59 29.10 -5.72
C SER A 387 0.21 29.44 -5.16
N ILE A 388 -0.74 29.73 -6.05
CA ILE A 388 -2.16 29.79 -5.69
C ILE A 388 -2.77 28.40 -5.87
N GLN A 389 -3.41 27.89 -4.81
CA GLN A 389 -4.15 26.63 -4.86
C GLN A 389 -5.59 26.89 -5.30
N THR A 390 -6.08 26.04 -6.19
CA THR A 390 -7.34 26.13 -6.94
C THR A 390 -7.96 24.73 -7.05
N HIS A 391 -8.97 24.55 -7.90
CA HIS A 391 -9.59 23.24 -8.18
C HIS A 391 -8.60 22.26 -8.81
N ALA A 392 -8.48 21.05 -8.23
CA ALA A 392 -7.62 19.98 -8.71
C ALA A 392 -8.40 19.03 -9.63
N SER A 393 -8.33 19.21 -10.96
CA SER A 393 -8.87 18.23 -11.90
C SER A 393 -8.24 18.35 -13.29
N SER A 394 -8.20 17.24 -14.03
CA SER A 394 -7.74 17.24 -15.43
C SER A 394 -8.83 17.85 -16.31
N TYR A 395 -8.77 19.18 -16.44
CA TYR A 395 -9.78 20.08 -17.00
C TYR A 395 -10.38 19.62 -18.34
N ASP A 396 -9.55 19.37 -19.36
CA ASP A 396 -10.04 19.09 -20.72
C ASP A 396 -10.78 17.75 -20.83
N VAL A 397 -10.31 16.74 -20.09
CA VAL A 397 -10.93 15.41 -20.11
C VAL A 397 -12.26 15.44 -19.36
N ILE A 398 -12.36 16.16 -18.24
CA ILE A 398 -13.58 16.16 -17.42
C ILE A 398 -14.69 16.95 -18.10
N LEU A 399 -14.42 18.12 -18.68
CA LEU A 399 -15.43 18.96 -19.33
C LEU A 399 -16.08 18.30 -20.55
N LEU A 400 -15.28 17.72 -21.47
CA LEU A 400 -15.82 16.99 -22.63
C LEU A 400 -16.69 15.80 -22.20
N ASN A 401 -16.33 15.16 -21.09
CA ASN A 401 -16.97 13.94 -20.61
C ASN A 401 -18.25 14.16 -19.78
N ARG A 402 -18.49 15.35 -19.22
CA ARG A 402 -19.71 15.64 -18.42
C ARG A 402 -21.00 15.32 -19.17
N ASN A 403 -21.08 15.70 -20.45
CA ASN A 403 -22.29 15.47 -21.27
C ASN A 403 -22.35 14.06 -21.90
N ILE A 404 -21.22 13.37 -22.01
CA ILE A 404 -21.13 12.03 -22.60
C ILE A 404 -21.49 10.96 -21.57
N ASN A 405 -21.13 11.17 -20.30
CA ASN A 405 -21.27 10.18 -19.24
C ASN A 405 -22.58 10.28 -18.44
N THR A 406 -23.55 11.09 -18.86
CA THR A 406 -24.91 11.12 -18.28
C THR A 406 -25.95 10.35 -19.11
N LYS A 407 -25.53 9.75 -20.23
CA LYS A 407 -26.40 9.01 -21.17
C LYS A 407 -26.66 7.58 -20.70
N TYR A 408 -27.66 7.43 -19.84
CA TYR A 408 -28.08 6.15 -19.28
C TYR A 408 -29.58 5.93 -19.43
N GLU A 409 -29.96 4.67 -19.65
CA GLU A 409 -31.34 4.21 -19.64
C GLU A 409 -31.58 3.27 -18.47
N LEU A 410 -32.74 3.42 -17.81
CA LEU A 410 -33.21 2.49 -16.79
C LEU A 410 -33.56 1.15 -17.44
N VAL A 411 -33.06 0.04 -16.88
CA VAL A 411 -33.37 -1.30 -17.39
C VAL A 411 -34.77 -1.73 -16.96
N GLN A 412 -35.67 -1.88 -17.93
CA GLN A 412 -37.08 -2.22 -17.71
C GLN A 412 -37.30 -3.73 -17.57
N ASN A 413 -36.84 -4.34 -16.46
CA ASN A 413 -37.17 -5.74 -16.09
C ASN A 413 -37.53 -5.91 -14.58
N ALA A 414 -38.25 -6.98 -14.24
CA ALA A 414 -38.77 -7.19 -12.88
C ALA A 414 -37.66 -7.25 -11.80
N ALA A 415 -36.50 -7.82 -12.14
CA ALA A 415 -35.36 -7.95 -11.22
C ALA A 415 -34.75 -6.58 -10.86
N ALA A 416 -34.59 -5.68 -11.84
CA ALA A 416 -34.09 -4.32 -11.64
C ALA A 416 -35.08 -3.48 -10.81
N LYS A 417 -36.39 -3.60 -11.08
CA LYS A 417 -37.43 -2.92 -10.27
C LYS A 417 -37.38 -3.38 -8.82
N LYS A 418 -37.35 -4.71 -8.58
CA LYS A 418 -37.26 -5.27 -7.23
C LYS A 418 -35.99 -4.84 -6.50
N ALA A 419 -34.85 -4.80 -7.18
CA ALA A 419 -33.60 -4.36 -6.60
C ALA A 419 -33.64 -2.87 -6.21
N LEU A 420 -34.17 -1.99 -7.08
CA LEU A 420 -34.27 -0.56 -6.81
C LEU A 420 -35.34 -0.21 -5.77
N ASP A 421 -36.47 -0.91 -5.75
CA ASP A 421 -37.54 -0.72 -4.75
C ASP A 421 -37.06 -1.06 -3.34
N ALA A 422 -36.09 -1.99 -3.20
CA ALA A 422 -35.50 -2.37 -1.92
C ALA A 422 -34.41 -1.39 -1.41
N LEU A 423 -33.99 -0.44 -2.24
CA LEU A 423 -32.93 0.52 -1.91
C LEU A 423 -33.52 1.91 -1.60
N GLN A 424 -32.89 2.59 -0.63
CA GLN A 424 -33.23 3.97 -0.28
C GLN A 424 -32.51 4.97 -1.19
N ASN A 425 -32.99 6.22 -1.21
CA ASN A 425 -32.29 7.32 -1.88
C ASN A 425 -30.82 7.39 -1.39
N GLU A 426 -29.90 7.74 -2.28
CA GLU A 426 -28.45 7.79 -2.06
C GLU A 426 -27.77 6.45 -1.77
N ALA A 427 -28.47 5.31 -1.89
CA ALA A 427 -27.83 4.01 -1.82
C ALA A 427 -26.75 3.83 -2.88
N VAL A 428 -25.63 3.22 -2.49
CA VAL A 428 -24.48 2.97 -3.37
C VAL A 428 -24.81 1.87 -4.38
N LEU A 429 -24.60 2.17 -5.66
CA LEU A 429 -24.64 1.25 -6.78
C LEU A 429 -23.26 1.12 -7.41
N TYR A 430 -23.08 0.11 -8.26
CA TYR A 430 -21.76 -0.28 -8.74
C TYR A 430 -21.62 -0.06 -10.25
N PHE A 431 -20.70 0.81 -10.64
CA PHE A 431 -20.35 1.07 -12.03
C PHE A 431 -19.32 0.06 -12.53
N ASP A 432 -19.64 -0.64 -13.61
CA ASP A 432 -18.68 -1.51 -14.29
C ASP A 432 -17.95 -0.70 -15.36
N TYR A 433 -16.69 -0.36 -15.11
CA TYR A 433 -15.89 0.45 -16.04
C TYR A 433 -15.62 -0.20 -17.40
N THR A 434 -15.82 -1.52 -17.53
CA THR A 434 -15.56 -2.26 -18.78
C THR A 434 -16.70 -2.09 -19.77
N ASN A 435 -17.94 -2.30 -19.31
CA ASN A 435 -19.14 -2.19 -20.15
C ASN A 435 -19.95 -0.91 -19.90
N ARG A 436 -19.52 -0.11 -18.92
CA ARG A 436 -20.05 1.20 -18.52
C ARG A 436 -21.44 1.17 -17.92
N ASN A 437 -21.94 0.01 -17.52
CA ASN A 437 -23.26 -0.13 -16.94
C ASN A 437 -23.25 -0.02 -15.41
N ILE A 438 -24.42 0.24 -14.82
CA ILE A 438 -24.61 0.29 -13.36
C ILE A 438 -25.34 -0.96 -12.89
N TYR A 439 -24.84 -1.58 -11.83
CA TYR A 439 -25.33 -2.81 -11.24
C TYR A 439 -25.72 -2.62 -9.77
N ALA A 440 -26.61 -3.47 -9.28
CA ALA A 440 -27.00 -3.51 -7.86
C ALA A 440 -25.88 -4.08 -6.97
N GLN A 441 -25.01 -4.93 -7.51
CA GLN A 441 -23.94 -5.59 -6.77
C GLN A 441 -22.56 -5.31 -7.39
N ALA A 442 -21.52 -5.32 -6.55
CA ALA A 442 -20.13 -5.16 -6.96
C ALA A 442 -19.68 -6.23 -7.96
N TYR A 443 -18.65 -5.93 -8.75
CA TYR A 443 -18.00 -6.94 -9.58
C TYR A 443 -17.24 -7.93 -8.69
N ASP A 444 -17.64 -9.19 -8.74
CA ASP A 444 -16.91 -10.33 -8.21
C ASP A 444 -16.74 -11.34 -9.35
N ALA A 445 -15.50 -11.80 -9.56
CA ALA A 445 -15.14 -12.71 -10.64
C ALA A 445 -15.85 -14.07 -10.51
N GLU A 446 -16.21 -14.50 -9.30
CA GLU A 446 -16.94 -15.77 -9.07
C GLU A 446 -18.43 -15.65 -9.41
N THR A 447 -19.01 -14.44 -9.32
CA THR A 447 -20.46 -14.19 -9.46
C THR A 447 -20.79 -13.18 -10.55
N ALA A 448 -19.88 -12.95 -11.50
CA ALA A 448 -19.99 -11.88 -12.51
C ALA A 448 -21.31 -11.89 -13.29
N ASN A 449 -21.89 -13.08 -13.53
CA ASN A 449 -23.16 -13.30 -14.24
C ASN A 449 -24.42 -13.12 -13.37
N GLN A 450 -24.27 -13.03 -12.05
CA GLN A 450 -25.39 -12.92 -11.10
C GLN A 450 -25.70 -11.46 -10.71
N ARG A 451 -24.94 -10.49 -11.23
CA ARG A 451 -25.17 -9.07 -10.97
C ARG A 451 -26.43 -8.61 -11.68
N THR A 452 -27.29 -7.91 -10.95
CA THR A 452 -28.51 -7.31 -11.52
C THR A 452 -28.16 -5.99 -12.17
N LEU A 453 -28.31 -5.93 -13.50
CA LEU A 453 -28.12 -4.71 -14.28
C LEU A 453 -29.27 -3.73 -14.00
N LEU A 454 -28.96 -2.50 -13.59
CA LEU A 454 -29.94 -1.47 -13.21
C LEU A 454 -30.05 -0.36 -14.25
N PHE A 455 -28.91 0.16 -14.71
CA PHE A 455 -28.84 1.21 -15.72
C PHE A 455 -27.85 0.83 -16.82
N LYS A 456 -28.26 1.00 -18.07
CA LYS A 456 -27.46 0.70 -19.25
C LYS A 456 -26.94 1.98 -19.87
N TYR A 457 -25.64 2.01 -20.21
CA TYR A 457 -25.06 3.14 -20.92
C TYR A 457 -25.50 3.15 -22.39
N THR A 458 -25.90 4.32 -22.89
CA THR A 458 -26.39 4.51 -24.27
C THR A 458 -25.64 5.58 -25.05
N GLY A 459 -24.58 6.16 -24.48
CA GLY A 459 -23.75 7.14 -25.18
C GLY A 459 -22.78 6.53 -26.18
N GLU A 460 -22.46 7.28 -27.23
CA GLU A 460 -21.34 7.01 -28.14
C GLU A 460 -20.05 7.62 -27.58
N LEU A 461 -18.94 6.90 -27.76
CA LEU A 461 -17.62 7.36 -27.31
C LEU A 461 -16.83 7.96 -28.46
N PRO A 462 -16.37 9.22 -28.34
CA PRO A 462 -15.41 9.76 -29.28
C PRO A 462 -14.09 8.96 -29.22
N GLU A 463 -13.47 8.76 -30.38
CA GLU A 463 -12.16 8.16 -30.51
C GLU A 463 -11.13 8.93 -29.66
N GLY A 464 -10.29 8.23 -28.89
CA GLY A 464 -9.23 8.84 -28.08
C GLY A 464 -9.61 9.26 -26.65
N VAL A 465 -10.87 9.13 -26.23
CA VAL A 465 -11.27 9.42 -24.85
C VAL A 465 -10.90 8.26 -23.92
N THR A 466 -10.00 8.51 -22.96
CA THR A 466 -9.61 7.54 -21.91
C THR A 466 -10.81 7.16 -21.03
N SER A 467 -10.82 5.91 -20.53
CA SER A 467 -11.86 5.44 -19.60
C SER A 467 -11.85 6.27 -18.30
N LEU A 468 -12.90 7.05 -18.07
CA LEU A 468 -13.15 7.65 -16.77
C LEU A 468 -13.71 6.60 -15.81
N SER A 469 -13.53 6.83 -14.51
CA SER A 469 -14.25 6.10 -13.47
C SER A 469 -15.20 7.03 -12.74
N PHE A 470 -16.31 6.46 -12.30
CA PHE A 470 -17.26 7.13 -11.42
C PHE A 470 -16.86 6.92 -9.97
N PHE A 471 -17.14 7.92 -9.14
CA PHE A 471 -16.80 7.89 -7.73
C PHE A 471 -17.97 8.39 -6.87
N ASP A 472 -18.03 7.85 -5.66
CA ASP A 472 -18.87 8.34 -4.57
C ASP A 472 -18.03 9.20 -3.61
N LYS A 473 -18.42 10.46 -3.43
CA LYS A 473 -17.66 11.46 -2.68
C LYS A 473 -17.44 11.10 -1.21
N GLU A 474 -18.45 10.55 -0.54
CA GLU A 474 -18.35 10.24 0.90
C GLU A 474 -17.26 9.20 1.18
N LEU A 475 -17.01 8.31 0.22
CA LEU A 475 -15.97 7.30 0.33
C LEU A 475 -14.58 7.79 -0.10
N VAL A 476 -14.48 8.86 -0.91
CA VAL A 476 -13.17 9.35 -1.36
C VAL A 476 -12.37 9.94 -0.20
N ASP A 477 -13.05 10.61 0.73
CA ASP A 477 -12.44 11.22 1.92
C ASP A 477 -11.87 10.16 2.89
N GLU A 478 -12.34 8.92 2.82
CA GLU A 478 -11.84 7.78 3.60
C GLU A 478 -10.78 6.96 2.84
N ASN A 479 -11.04 6.62 1.58
CA ASN A 479 -10.15 5.84 0.71
C ASN A 479 -10.56 5.93 -0.78
N TYR A 480 -9.71 6.54 -1.61
CA TYR A 480 -9.92 6.67 -3.05
C TYR A 480 -10.20 5.34 -3.78
N ASP A 481 -9.55 4.25 -3.35
CA ASP A 481 -9.75 2.94 -3.98
C ASP A 481 -11.13 2.35 -3.64
N ASP A 482 -11.66 2.63 -2.45
CA ASP A 482 -12.98 2.18 -2.03
C ASP A 482 -14.12 3.00 -2.64
N ALA A 483 -13.85 4.26 -3.00
CA ALA A 483 -14.81 5.16 -3.63
C ALA A 483 -15.02 4.90 -5.13
N ARG A 484 -14.09 4.17 -5.75
CA ARG A 484 -14.08 3.98 -7.21
C ARG A 484 -15.20 3.04 -7.66
N ASN A 485 -15.70 3.29 -8.87
CA ASN A 485 -16.71 2.47 -9.54
C ASN A 485 -18.02 2.40 -8.74
N LYS A 486 -18.34 3.50 -8.05
CA LYS A 486 -19.55 3.65 -7.25
C LYS A 486 -20.31 4.90 -7.67
N VAL A 487 -21.63 4.81 -7.61
CA VAL A 487 -22.56 5.92 -7.86
C VAL A 487 -23.66 5.88 -6.82
N ASN A 488 -24.33 7.00 -6.58
CA ASN A 488 -25.38 7.10 -5.57
C ASN A 488 -26.74 7.15 -6.25
N LEU A 489 -27.64 6.26 -5.85
CA LEU A 489 -29.01 6.19 -6.37
C LEU A 489 -29.75 7.51 -6.13
N ILE A 490 -30.49 7.98 -7.13
CA ILE A 490 -31.47 9.07 -6.98
C ILE A 490 -32.86 8.44 -7.06
N VAL A 491 -33.64 8.69 -6.02
CA VAL A 491 -35.05 8.28 -5.94
C VAL A 491 -35.92 9.53 -5.85
N GLU A 492 -36.81 9.70 -6.81
CA GLU A 492 -37.87 10.71 -6.77
C GLU A 492 -39.19 10.03 -6.43
N GLU A 493 -39.74 10.38 -5.27
CA GLU A 493 -41.03 9.87 -4.81
C GLU A 493 -42.19 10.33 -5.72
N PRO A 494 -43.25 9.52 -5.89
CA PRO A 494 -44.36 9.86 -6.76
C PRO A 494 -45.06 11.15 -6.33
N THR A 495 -45.36 12.01 -7.30
CA THR A 495 -46.21 13.21 -7.10
C THR A 495 -47.65 12.90 -7.53
N GLU A 496 -48.61 13.71 -7.09
CA GLU A 496 -50.03 13.59 -7.49
C GLU A 496 -50.25 13.66 -9.01
N ALA A 497 -49.30 14.24 -9.76
CA ALA A 497 -49.37 14.38 -11.22
C ALA A 497 -48.81 13.16 -11.99
N ASP A 498 -47.78 12.50 -11.46
CA ASP A 498 -46.99 11.50 -12.21
C ASP A 498 -47.22 10.05 -11.73
N GLY A 499 -47.75 9.83 -10.52
CA GLY A 499 -48.24 8.54 -10.02
C GLY A 499 -47.21 7.41 -9.83
N ALA A 500 -45.96 7.57 -10.28
CA ALA A 500 -44.91 6.55 -10.19
C ALA A 500 -43.59 7.11 -9.64
N LYS A 501 -42.90 6.28 -8.85
CA LYS A 501 -41.55 6.53 -8.35
C LYS A 501 -40.55 6.53 -9.52
N LYS A 502 -39.63 7.51 -9.56
CA LYS A 502 -38.63 7.62 -10.63
C LYS A 502 -37.22 7.39 -10.09
N TYR A 503 -36.38 6.80 -10.94
CA TYR A 503 -35.03 6.37 -10.58
C TYR A 503 -33.98 6.96 -11.52
N GLY A 504 -32.89 7.44 -10.95
CA GLY A 504 -31.68 7.87 -11.64
C GLY A 504 -30.47 7.63 -10.74
N PHE A 505 -29.32 8.19 -11.05
CA PHE A 505 -28.16 8.14 -10.16
C PHE A 505 -27.30 9.40 -10.29
N SER A 506 -26.50 9.63 -9.26
CA SER A 506 -25.56 10.74 -9.15
C SER A 506 -24.14 10.23 -8.94
N PHE A 507 -23.16 10.92 -9.49
CA PHE A 507 -21.77 10.50 -9.45
C PHE A 507 -20.81 11.66 -9.69
N TYR A 508 -19.58 11.47 -9.24
CA TYR A 508 -18.45 12.34 -9.55
C TYR A 508 -17.57 11.70 -10.62
N LEU A 509 -16.97 12.54 -11.48
CA LEU A 509 -16.04 12.09 -12.51
C LEU A 509 -14.60 12.08 -11.98
N GLY A 510 -13.83 11.07 -12.33
CA GLY A 510 -12.38 11.11 -12.14
C GLY A 510 -11.60 10.41 -13.25
N LYS A 511 -10.38 10.90 -13.45
CA LYS A 511 -9.40 10.30 -14.35
C LYS A 511 -8.87 9.02 -13.72
N TYR A 512 -9.13 7.91 -14.40
CA TYR A 512 -8.48 6.67 -14.06
C TYR A 512 -7.08 6.62 -14.65
N ASP A 513 -6.08 6.37 -13.80
CA ASP A 513 -4.71 6.04 -14.19
C ASP A 513 -4.25 4.80 -13.41
N ARG A 514 -3.48 3.92 -14.08
CA ARG A 514 -2.90 2.75 -13.43
C ARG A 514 -1.90 3.15 -12.35
N ASN A 515 -1.19 4.26 -12.55
CA ASN A 515 -0.33 4.85 -11.53
C ASN A 515 -1.18 5.67 -10.54
N PRO A 516 -1.23 5.30 -9.25
CA PRO A 516 -1.98 6.05 -8.23
C PRO A 516 -1.62 7.53 -8.17
N LEU A 517 -0.36 7.88 -8.44
CA LEU A 517 0.14 9.27 -8.40
C LEU A 517 -0.47 10.17 -9.49
N ASN A 518 -1.07 9.59 -10.53
CA ASN A 518 -1.64 10.31 -11.67
C ASN A 518 -3.18 10.32 -11.65
N ARG A 519 -3.80 9.72 -10.63
CA ARG A 519 -5.26 9.67 -10.47
C ARG A 519 -5.77 11.01 -9.97
N ARG A 520 -6.85 11.51 -10.54
CA ARG A 520 -7.47 12.81 -10.20
C ARG A 520 -8.99 12.67 -10.23
N TYR A 521 -9.72 13.37 -9.37
CA TYR A 521 -11.18 13.36 -9.34
C TYR A 521 -11.74 14.77 -9.13
N ASP A 522 -12.90 15.04 -9.73
CA ASP A 522 -13.63 16.29 -9.55
C ASP A 522 -14.55 16.17 -8.32
N GLN A 523 -14.23 16.87 -7.24
CA GLN A 523 -14.95 16.80 -5.96
C GLN A 523 -16.13 17.78 -5.82
N TYR A 524 -16.38 18.61 -6.84
CA TYR A 524 -17.36 19.70 -6.78
C TYR A 524 -18.61 19.43 -7.60
N HIS A 525 -18.48 18.80 -8.77
CA HIS A 525 -19.64 18.55 -9.62
C HIS A 525 -20.19 17.13 -9.44
N ASN A 526 -21.25 17.03 -8.63
CA ASN A 526 -22.10 15.86 -8.63
C ASN A 526 -22.97 15.86 -9.90
N LEU A 527 -22.63 15.02 -10.87
CA LEU A 527 -23.44 14.84 -12.07
C LEU A 527 -24.63 13.96 -11.75
N LYS A 528 -25.78 14.23 -12.37
CA LYS A 528 -27.01 13.45 -12.19
C LYS A 528 -27.52 12.99 -13.55
N THR A 529 -27.96 11.75 -13.63
CA THR A 529 -28.73 11.26 -14.79
C THR A 529 -30.18 11.71 -14.69
N ALA A 530 -30.89 11.70 -15.81
CA ALA A 530 -32.34 11.88 -15.79
C ALA A 530 -33.02 10.74 -15.02
N THR A 531 -34.04 11.07 -14.24
CA THR A 531 -34.85 10.10 -13.51
C THR A 531 -35.96 9.56 -14.42
N THR A 532 -36.15 8.24 -14.43
CA THR A 532 -37.16 7.56 -15.25
C THR A 532 -38.00 6.61 -14.39
N ALA A 533 -39.29 6.49 -14.67
CA ALA A 533 -40.17 5.53 -13.99
C ALA A 533 -40.07 4.13 -14.63
N PHE A 534 -40.42 3.10 -13.85
CA PHE A 534 -40.67 1.77 -14.40
C PHE A 534 -42.02 1.74 -15.13
N ASP A 535 -42.05 1.09 -16.30
CA ASP A 535 -43.28 0.80 -17.06
C ASP A 535 -43.68 -0.69 -16.98
N ILE A 536 -43.09 -1.40 -16.02
CA ILE A 536 -43.23 -2.83 -15.74
C ILE A 536 -43.53 -3.05 -14.26
N LEU A 537 -44.06 -4.23 -13.93
CA LEU A 537 -44.37 -4.66 -12.57
C LEU A 537 -43.33 -5.68 -12.05
N THR A 538 -43.18 -5.79 -10.73
CA THR A 538 -42.44 -6.90 -10.11
C THR A 538 -43.26 -8.19 -10.16
N THR A 539 -42.59 -9.33 -9.94
CA THR A 539 -43.24 -10.64 -9.84
C THR A 539 -44.42 -10.64 -8.85
N GLU A 540 -44.23 -10.09 -7.65
CA GLU A 540 -45.26 -10.03 -6.62
C GLU A 540 -46.45 -9.13 -7.01
N GLU A 541 -46.18 -8.04 -7.72
CA GLU A 541 -47.22 -7.13 -8.23
C GLU A 541 -48.04 -7.78 -9.36
N ILE A 542 -47.40 -8.56 -10.23
CA ILE A 542 -48.07 -9.30 -11.32
C ILE A 542 -49.01 -10.37 -10.76
N ASP A 543 -48.53 -11.16 -9.78
CA ASP A 543 -49.33 -12.20 -9.13
C ASP A 543 -50.55 -11.60 -8.40
N ALA A 544 -50.33 -10.52 -7.65
CA ALA A 544 -51.42 -9.79 -6.99
C ALA A 544 -52.42 -9.21 -8.00
N LYS A 545 -51.93 -8.72 -9.16
CA LYS A 545 -52.78 -8.20 -10.23
C LYS A 545 -53.68 -9.29 -10.79
N LEU A 546 -53.16 -10.48 -11.14
CA LEU A 546 -53.97 -11.60 -11.63
C LEU A 546 -55.07 -12.01 -10.63
N ALA A 547 -54.75 -12.03 -9.34
CA ALA A 547 -55.72 -12.30 -8.29
C ALA A 547 -56.86 -11.26 -8.25
N SER A 548 -56.53 -9.98 -8.48
CA SER A 548 -57.49 -8.87 -8.46
C SER A 548 -58.36 -8.73 -9.72
N ILE A 549 -57.95 -9.32 -10.86
CA ILE A 549 -58.72 -9.22 -12.11
C ILE A 549 -60.04 -9.97 -11.99
N GLN A 550 -61.12 -9.22 -12.20
CA GLN A 550 -62.48 -9.72 -12.36
C GLN A 550 -62.75 -9.99 -13.84
N PHE A 551 -63.45 -11.09 -14.12
CA PHE A 551 -63.82 -11.49 -15.47
C PHE A 551 -65.33 -11.50 -15.59
N ASP A 552 -65.83 -11.03 -16.71
CA ASP A 552 -67.26 -11.00 -17.00
C ASP A 552 -67.53 -11.48 -18.44
N TYR A 553 -68.80 -11.68 -18.76
CA TYR A 553 -69.28 -12.05 -20.09
C TYR A 553 -70.47 -11.14 -20.42
N PRO A 554 -70.31 -10.14 -21.30
CA PRO A 554 -71.35 -9.15 -21.54
C PRO A 554 -72.64 -9.79 -22.07
N ASN A 555 -73.79 -9.35 -21.54
CA ASN A 555 -75.13 -9.87 -21.87
C ASN A 555 -75.32 -11.39 -21.63
N LYS A 556 -74.56 -12.00 -20.71
CA LYS A 556 -74.68 -13.43 -20.37
C LYS A 556 -76.12 -13.86 -20.09
N GLU A 557 -76.91 -13.01 -19.45
CA GLU A 557 -78.33 -13.23 -19.16
C GLU A 557 -79.25 -13.35 -20.39
N ASN A 558 -78.73 -13.07 -21.59
CA ASN A 558 -79.43 -13.20 -22.88
C ASN A 558 -78.76 -14.21 -23.84
N ILE A 559 -77.71 -14.90 -23.39
CA ILE A 559 -76.94 -15.86 -24.21
C ILE A 559 -77.13 -17.25 -23.62
N PHE A 560 -77.51 -18.22 -24.46
CA PHE A 560 -77.55 -19.59 -24.01
C PHE A 560 -76.15 -20.12 -23.71
N ILE A 561 -75.99 -20.80 -22.59
CA ILE A 561 -74.70 -21.31 -22.11
C ILE A 561 -73.97 -22.18 -23.14
N HIS A 562 -74.69 -22.91 -24.00
CA HIS A 562 -74.06 -23.73 -25.05
C HIS A 562 -73.44 -22.89 -26.19
N ASP A 563 -73.89 -21.66 -26.37
CA ASP A 563 -73.37 -20.69 -27.35
C ASP A 563 -72.20 -19.85 -26.81
N SER A 564 -71.85 -20.02 -25.54
CA SER A 564 -70.73 -19.28 -24.93
C SER A 564 -69.37 -19.73 -25.48
N VAL A 565 -68.46 -18.78 -25.73
CA VAL A 565 -67.10 -19.07 -26.25
C VAL A 565 -66.05 -18.29 -25.48
N VAL A 566 -64.81 -18.79 -25.43
CA VAL A 566 -63.72 -18.17 -24.67
C VAL A 566 -63.45 -16.71 -25.09
N THR A 567 -63.64 -16.38 -26.38
CA THR A 567 -63.45 -15.03 -26.91
C THR A 567 -64.52 -14.02 -26.46
N GLY A 568 -65.61 -14.49 -25.84
CA GLY A 568 -66.65 -13.63 -25.28
C GLY A 568 -66.36 -13.15 -23.85
N ILE A 569 -65.28 -13.64 -23.22
CA ILE A 569 -64.88 -13.23 -21.87
C ILE A 569 -64.21 -11.86 -21.93
N THR A 570 -64.72 -10.91 -21.16
CA THR A 570 -64.15 -9.56 -21.01
C THR A 570 -63.58 -9.37 -19.61
N PRO A 571 -62.28 -9.06 -19.48
CA PRO A 571 -61.70 -8.75 -18.18
C PRO A 571 -62.02 -7.29 -17.79
N GLN A 572 -62.46 -7.05 -16.56
CA GLN A 572 -62.98 -5.75 -16.12
C GLN A 572 -61.92 -4.72 -15.68
N SER A 573 -60.64 -5.10 -15.50
CA SER A 573 -59.63 -4.23 -14.85
C SER A 573 -58.19 -4.30 -15.40
N VAL A 574 -58.02 -4.60 -16.69
CA VAL A 574 -56.69 -4.76 -17.32
C VAL A 574 -56.13 -3.45 -17.90
N GLU A 575 -56.86 -2.34 -17.80
CA GLU A 575 -56.38 -1.06 -18.32
C GLU A 575 -55.16 -0.54 -17.53
N GLY A 576 -54.18 0.02 -18.25
CA GLY A 576 -53.04 0.75 -17.69
C GLY A 576 -51.65 0.12 -17.88
N PHE A 577 -51.54 -1.13 -18.34
CA PHE A 577 -50.24 -1.81 -18.50
C PHE A 577 -50.07 -2.40 -19.90
N PRO A 578 -49.51 -1.65 -20.87
CA PRO A 578 -49.44 -2.06 -22.28
C PRO A 578 -48.59 -3.30 -22.55
N LYS A 579 -47.79 -3.76 -21.57
CA LYS A 579 -46.88 -4.93 -21.68
C LYS A 579 -47.43 -6.23 -21.09
N LEU A 580 -48.66 -6.22 -20.58
CA LEU A 580 -49.29 -7.41 -19.97
C LEU A 580 -50.23 -8.10 -20.98
N GLU A 581 -50.08 -9.41 -21.10
CA GLU A 581 -50.89 -10.27 -21.97
C GLU A 581 -51.65 -11.30 -21.11
N LEU A 582 -52.94 -11.51 -21.39
CA LEU A 582 -53.77 -12.55 -20.77
C LEU A 582 -53.85 -13.76 -21.69
N VAL A 583 -53.57 -14.94 -21.14
CA VAL A 583 -53.70 -16.22 -21.85
C VAL A 583 -54.75 -17.08 -21.16
N TYR A 584 -55.71 -17.57 -21.94
CA TYR A 584 -56.83 -18.40 -21.48
C TYR A 584 -56.62 -19.88 -21.86
N ASP A 585 -57.03 -20.79 -21.00
CA ASP A 585 -56.99 -22.25 -21.23
C ASP A 585 -58.17 -22.96 -20.51
N ASP A 586 -58.39 -24.24 -20.78
CA ASP A 586 -59.36 -25.13 -20.11
C ASP A 586 -60.80 -24.57 -19.99
N PHE A 587 -61.30 -23.97 -21.07
CA PHE A 587 -62.66 -23.43 -21.13
C PHE A 587 -63.72 -24.55 -21.10
N LYS A 588 -64.62 -24.52 -20.12
CA LYS A 588 -65.69 -25.50 -19.91
C LYS A 588 -67.04 -24.82 -19.70
N GLN A 589 -68.10 -25.45 -20.18
CA GLN A 589 -69.49 -25.00 -20.08
C GLN A 589 -70.30 -25.92 -19.16
N PHE A 590 -70.99 -25.36 -18.18
CA PHE A 590 -71.88 -26.11 -17.28
C PHE A 590 -73.33 -25.77 -17.61
N ARG A 591 -73.90 -26.58 -18.53
CA ARG A 591 -75.14 -26.25 -19.24
C ARG A 591 -76.40 -26.24 -18.37
N VAL A 592 -76.42 -27.03 -17.30
CA VAL A 592 -77.57 -27.11 -16.39
C VAL A 592 -77.57 -25.95 -15.39
N ASP A 593 -76.39 -25.58 -14.90
CA ASP A 593 -76.23 -24.60 -13.82
C ASP A 593 -75.95 -23.18 -14.35
N GLY A 594 -75.82 -23.00 -15.68
CA GLY A 594 -75.75 -21.69 -16.32
C GLY A 594 -74.44 -20.92 -16.06
N TYR A 595 -73.30 -21.62 -16.01
CA TYR A 595 -71.99 -20.99 -15.80
C TYR A 595 -70.88 -21.59 -16.68
N ILE A 596 -69.81 -20.83 -16.88
CA ILE A 596 -68.55 -21.27 -17.51
C ILE A 596 -67.41 -21.28 -16.50
N THR A 597 -66.40 -22.10 -16.73
CA THR A 597 -65.10 -22.05 -16.04
C THR A 597 -63.96 -22.01 -17.05
N PHE A 598 -62.84 -21.41 -16.67
CA PHE A 598 -61.63 -21.33 -17.50
C PHE A 598 -60.41 -21.06 -16.62
N LYS A 599 -59.23 -21.39 -17.14
CA LYS A 599 -57.94 -21.04 -16.57
C LYS A 599 -57.37 -19.80 -17.23
N VAL A 600 -56.69 -18.97 -16.46
CA VAL A 600 -56.07 -17.74 -16.97
C VAL A 600 -54.70 -17.52 -16.34
N LYS A 601 -53.74 -17.07 -17.14
CA LYS A 601 -52.43 -16.58 -16.66
C LYS A 601 -52.09 -15.23 -17.26
N LEU A 602 -51.17 -14.53 -16.62
CA LEU A 602 -50.69 -13.22 -17.01
C LEU A 602 -49.22 -13.29 -17.43
N ILE A 603 -48.88 -12.69 -18.57
CA ILE A 603 -47.52 -12.67 -19.12
C ILE A 603 -47.06 -11.22 -19.23
N GLN A 604 -45.92 -10.88 -18.63
CA GLN A 604 -45.23 -9.60 -18.85
C GLN A 604 -44.11 -9.81 -19.87
N ARG A 605 -44.10 -9.00 -20.92
CA ARG A 605 -43.04 -9.02 -21.94
C ARG A 605 -42.09 -7.84 -21.81
N ASN A 606 -40.82 -8.09 -22.11
CA ASN A 606 -39.82 -7.06 -22.33
C ASN A 606 -40.13 -6.26 -23.61
N ALA A 607 -39.47 -5.11 -23.76
CA ALA A 607 -39.63 -4.26 -24.95
C ALA A 607 -39.24 -4.97 -26.28
N ASP A 608 -38.39 -6.00 -26.20
CA ASP A 608 -37.97 -6.84 -27.33
C ASP A 608 -38.93 -8.02 -27.62
N GLY A 609 -40.02 -8.15 -26.86
CA GLY A 609 -41.04 -9.19 -26.99
C GLY A 609 -40.73 -10.50 -26.25
N SER A 610 -39.54 -10.64 -25.65
CA SER A 610 -39.22 -11.78 -24.79
C SER A 610 -40.08 -11.79 -23.53
N ILE A 611 -40.32 -12.98 -22.97
CA ILE A 611 -41.08 -13.11 -21.71
C ILE A 611 -40.16 -12.71 -20.56
N ASP A 612 -40.53 -11.67 -19.81
CA ASP A 612 -39.87 -11.26 -18.57
C ASP A 612 -40.34 -12.16 -17.42
N TYR A 613 -41.66 -12.33 -17.30
CA TYR A 613 -42.29 -13.16 -16.27
C TYR A 613 -43.66 -13.69 -16.73
N GLU A 614 -44.03 -14.89 -16.28
CA GLU A 614 -45.36 -15.45 -16.44
C GLU A 614 -45.88 -16.06 -15.13
N THR A 615 -47.16 -15.83 -14.82
CA THR A 615 -47.80 -16.42 -13.64
C THR A 615 -48.19 -17.88 -13.88
N ALA A 616 -48.46 -18.61 -12.78
CA ALA A 616 -49.22 -19.85 -12.87
C ALA A 616 -50.66 -19.59 -13.38
N PHE A 617 -51.31 -20.64 -13.90
CA PHE A 617 -52.73 -20.58 -14.25
C PHE A 617 -53.60 -20.51 -13.00
N ALA A 618 -54.55 -19.57 -12.99
CA ALA A 618 -55.59 -19.43 -11.99
C ALA A 618 -56.96 -19.81 -12.56
N ASP A 619 -57.76 -20.56 -11.82
CA ASP A 619 -59.13 -20.93 -12.20
C ASP A 619 -60.11 -19.76 -11.96
N LYS A 620 -61.02 -19.54 -12.92
CA LYS A 620 -62.05 -18.50 -12.87
C LYS A 620 -63.41 -19.05 -13.31
N LYS A 621 -64.49 -18.44 -12.80
CA LYS A 621 -65.88 -18.82 -13.03
C LYS A 621 -66.72 -17.60 -13.39
N ILE A 622 -67.59 -17.72 -14.40
CA ILE A 622 -68.61 -16.70 -14.71
C ILE A 622 -69.99 -17.37 -14.74
N GLU A 623 -70.90 -16.87 -13.92
CA GLU A 623 -72.28 -17.36 -13.78
C GLU A 623 -73.30 -16.41 -14.44
N GLY A 624 -74.53 -16.91 -14.68
CA GLY A 624 -75.68 -16.10 -15.09
C GLY A 624 -76.10 -16.24 -16.55
N PHE A 625 -75.65 -17.28 -17.24
CA PHE A 625 -76.04 -17.54 -18.63
C PHE A 625 -77.48 -18.05 -18.75
N GLN A 626 -78.14 -17.81 -19.89
CA GLN A 626 -79.41 -18.47 -20.17
C GLN A 626 -79.21 -19.97 -20.30
N ILE A 627 -80.16 -20.70 -19.72
CA ILE A 627 -80.26 -22.15 -19.85
C ILE A 627 -81.55 -22.49 -20.60
N THR A 628 -81.58 -23.64 -21.25
CA THR A 628 -82.75 -24.11 -22.01
C THR A 628 -83.91 -24.47 -21.09
N GLU A 629 -85.13 -24.58 -21.63
CA GLU A 629 -86.29 -25.05 -20.86
C GLU A 629 -86.07 -26.46 -20.28
N LEU A 630 -85.35 -27.33 -21.01
CA LEU A 630 -84.99 -28.67 -20.53
C LEU A 630 -84.04 -28.56 -19.32
N ALA A 631 -83.05 -27.65 -19.36
CA ALA A 631 -82.16 -27.40 -18.24
C ALA A 631 -82.89 -26.80 -17.02
N LYS A 632 -83.90 -25.93 -17.22
CA LYS A 632 -84.73 -25.38 -16.13
C LYS A 632 -85.52 -26.45 -15.38
N GLU A 633 -85.96 -27.51 -16.08
CA GLU A 633 -86.64 -28.65 -15.44
C GLU A 633 -85.68 -29.42 -14.50
N TYR A 634 -84.37 -29.35 -14.77
CA TYR A 634 -83.30 -30.05 -14.05
C TYR A 634 -82.57 -29.23 -12.97
N ILE A 635 -82.73 -27.90 -12.95
CA ILE A 635 -81.90 -26.98 -12.15
C ILE A 635 -82.00 -27.17 -10.63
N ASP A 636 -83.06 -27.85 -10.13
CA ASP A 636 -83.27 -28.17 -8.71
C ASP A 636 -83.58 -29.65 -8.44
N LEU A 637 -83.28 -30.52 -9.42
CA LEU A 637 -83.43 -31.95 -9.18
C LEU A 637 -82.32 -32.42 -8.28
N VAL A 638 -82.65 -33.31 -7.36
CA VAL A 638 -81.69 -34.10 -6.61
C VAL A 638 -81.99 -35.56 -6.86
N VAL A 639 -80.97 -36.39 -6.95
CA VAL A 639 -81.13 -37.84 -6.92
C VAL A 639 -81.03 -38.28 -5.47
N ASP A 640 -81.96 -39.12 -5.03
CA ASP A 640 -81.83 -39.79 -3.74
C ASP A 640 -82.13 -41.28 -3.88
N TYR A 641 -81.56 -42.05 -2.97
CA TYR A 641 -81.82 -43.47 -2.84
C TYR A 641 -82.94 -43.64 -1.82
N LYS A 642 -83.88 -44.54 -2.05
CA LYS A 642 -85.02 -44.79 -1.16
C LYS A 642 -84.62 -44.72 0.33
N ASN A 643 -85.07 -43.68 1.02
CA ASN A 643 -84.50 -43.19 2.29
C ASN A 643 -84.36 -44.26 3.41
N ASP A 644 -85.28 -45.21 3.47
CA ASP A 644 -85.30 -46.31 4.43
C ASP A 644 -84.22 -47.39 4.18
N ALA A 645 -83.60 -47.41 3.01
CA ALA A 645 -82.57 -48.38 2.63
C ALA A 645 -81.14 -47.79 2.61
N LYS A 646 -81.01 -46.46 2.59
CA LYS A 646 -79.72 -45.78 2.40
C LYS A 646 -78.71 -46.14 3.50
N ALA A 647 -79.05 -45.89 4.76
CA ALA A 647 -78.15 -46.10 5.90
C ALA A 647 -77.77 -47.56 6.19
N THR A 648 -78.44 -48.54 5.56
CA THR A 648 -78.19 -49.98 5.77
C THR A 648 -77.57 -50.68 4.55
N THR A 649 -77.51 -50.02 3.40
CA THR A 649 -76.98 -50.56 2.14
C THR A 649 -75.58 -50.01 1.89
N LEU A 650 -74.65 -50.85 1.43
CA LEU A 650 -73.37 -50.36 0.91
C LEU A 650 -73.59 -49.74 -0.48
N PRO A 651 -72.92 -48.64 -0.83
CA PRO A 651 -72.91 -48.09 -2.18
C PRO A 651 -72.74 -49.13 -3.29
N SER A 652 -71.82 -50.09 -3.14
CA SER A 652 -71.55 -51.16 -4.11
C SER A 652 -72.72 -52.14 -4.29
N GLU A 653 -73.64 -52.18 -3.32
CA GLU A 653 -74.85 -53.01 -3.33
C GLU A 653 -76.10 -52.21 -3.74
N ALA A 654 -75.95 -50.92 -4.07
CA ALA A 654 -77.07 -50.06 -4.42
C ALA A 654 -77.74 -50.47 -5.75
N ASN A 655 -79.05 -50.65 -5.72
CA ASN A 655 -79.83 -50.98 -6.92
C ASN A 655 -80.26 -49.70 -7.66
N ILE A 656 -79.93 -49.61 -8.96
CA ILE A 656 -80.27 -48.45 -9.81
C ILE A 656 -81.77 -48.11 -9.80
N ASP A 657 -82.65 -49.12 -9.73
CA ASP A 657 -84.11 -48.94 -9.74
C ASP A 657 -84.66 -48.23 -8.49
N LEU A 658 -83.85 -48.12 -7.44
CA LEU A 658 -84.21 -47.48 -6.18
C LEU A 658 -83.78 -46.01 -6.11
N PHE A 659 -83.01 -45.53 -7.09
CA PHE A 659 -82.71 -44.11 -7.23
C PHE A 659 -83.90 -43.38 -7.85
N GLN A 660 -84.29 -42.28 -7.22
CA GLN A 660 -85.41 -41.47 -7.66
C GLN A 660 -84.98 -40.01 -7.71
N LEU A 661 -85.51 -39.30 -8.71
CA LEU A 661 -85.37 -37.86 -8.81
C LEU A 661 -86.38 -37.20 -7.89
N TYR A 662 -85.92 -36.21 -7.14
CA TYR A 662 -86.73 -35.39 -6.25
C TYR A 662 -86.57 -33.92 -6.61
N LYS A 663 -87.65 -33.16 -6.45
CA LYS A 663 -87.66 -31.69 -6.48
C LYS A 663 -88.36 -31.22 -5.21
N ASN A 664 -87.71 -30.39 -4.41
CA ASN A 664 -88.27 -29.90 -3.12
C ASN A 664 -88.78 -31.06 -2.23
N SER A 665 -87.98 -32.12 -2.08
CA SER A 665 -88.29 -33.33 -1.29
C SER A 665 -89.51 -34.14 -1.74
N LYS A 666 -90.09 -33.85 -2.90
CA LYS A 666 -91.14 -34.67 -3.55
C LYS A 666 -90.58 -35.36 -4.76
N LYS A 667 -91.04 -36.58 -5.05
CA LYS A 667 -90.66 -37.30 -6.27
C LYS A 667 -90.96 -36.42 -7.48
N ALA A 668 -89.94 -36.11 -8.26
CA ALA A 668 -90.06 -35.31 -9.46
C ALA A 668 -90.81 -36.09 -10.54
N THR A 669 -91.67 -35.40 -11.28
CA THR A 669 -92.32 -35.94 -12.48
C THR A 669 -91.88 -35.08 -13.65
N MET A 670 -91.23 -35.69 -14.63
CA MET A 670 -90.76 -34.98 -15.83
C MET A 670 -91.91 -34.76 -16.81
N SER A 671 -91.74 -33.77 -17.69
CA SER A 671 -92.62 -33.59 -18.85
C SER A 671 -92.66 -34.88 -19.70
N TRP A 672 -93.81 -35.17 -20.30
CA TRP A 672 -94.09 -36.46 -20.96
C TRP A 672 -93.21 -36.75 -22.18
N ASP A 673 -92.63 -35.71 -22.76
CA ASP A 673 -91.76 -35.68 -23.93
C ASP A 673 -90.26 -35.72 -23.59
N VAL A 674 -89.90 -35.73 -22.30
CA VAL A 674 -88.53 -35.84 -21.82
C VAL A 674 -88.19 -37.30 -21.50
N VAL A 675 -87.15 -37.84 -22.13
CA VAL A 675 -86.61 -39.16 -21.82
C VAL A 675 -85.50 -39.01 -20.78
N THR A 676 -85.68 -39.62 -19.60
CA THR A 676 -84.68 -39.61 -18.53
C THR A 676 -84.09 -41.00 -18.33
N VAL A 677 -82.76 -41.08 -18.33
CA VAL A 677 -81.98 -42.29 -18.02
C VAL A 677 -81.17 -42.02 -16.76
N ILE A 678 -81.36 -42.84 -15.73
CA ILE A 678 -80.55 -42.81 -14.51
C ILE A 678 -79.58 -43.99 -14.60
N SER A 679 -78.29 -43.73 -14.41
CA SER A 679 -77.25 -44.75 -14.38
C SER A 679 -76.29 -44.51 -13.23
N ILE A 680 -75.80 -45.57 -12.60
CA ILE A 680 -74.65 -45.46 -11.70
C ILE A 680 -73.44 -45.12 -12.56
N VAL A 681 -72.72 -44.06 -12.19
CA VAL A 681 -71.44 -43.75 -12.83
C VAL A 681 -70.49 -44.91 -12.54
N GLU A 682 -69.94 -45.52 -13.58
CA GLU A 682 -69.05 -46.67 -13.45
C GLU A 682 -67.88 -46.35 -12.50
N GLY A 683 -67.62 -47.26 -11.54
CA GLY A 683 -66.56 -47.07 -10.54
C GLY A 683 -66.86 -46.03 -9.45
N SER A 684 -68.03 -45.38 -9.46
CA SER A 684 -68.38 -44.38 -8.44
C SER A 684 -68.88 -44.89 -7.07
N PRO A 685 -69.41 -46.13 -6.91
CA PRO A 685 -69.77 -46.61 -5.58
C PRO A 685 -68.56 -46.64 -4.65
N ASN A 686 -68.62 -45.91 -3.54
CA ASN A 686 -67.54 -45.84 -2.57
C ASN A 686 -68.05 -46.23 -1.18
N ASP A 687 -67.88 -47.51 -0.88
CA ASP A 687 -68.30 -48.12 0.38
C ASP A 687 -67.68 -47.45 1.61
N PHE A 688 -66.52 -46.80 1.50
CA PHE A 688 -65.83 -46.21 2.64
C PHE A 688 -66.36 -44.81 3.00
N THR A 689 -66.74 -44.02 1.99
CA THR A 689 -67.37 -42.71 2.21
C THR A 689 -68.89 -42.80 2.34
N GLY A 690 -69.48 -43.95 2.00
CA GLY A 690 -70.93 -44.11 1.97
C GLY A 690 -71.58 -43.25 0.88
N SER A 691 -70.91 -43.12 -0.27
CA SER A 691 -71.32 -42.29 -1.39
C SER A 691 -71.32 -43.05 -2.72
N ILE A 692 -72.12 -42.60 -3.68
CA ILE A 692 -72.19 -43.11 -5.05
C ILE A 692 -72.55 -41.96 -5.98
N TRP A 693 -71.97 -41.91 -7.19
CA TRP A 693 -72.36 -40.92 -8.19
C TRP A 693 -73.35 -41.52 -9.18
N ILE A 694 -74.41 -40.77 -9.43
CA ILE A 694 -75.50 -41.16 -10.31
C ILE A 694 -75.57 -40.17 -11.46
N ASP A 695 -75.36 -40.64 -12.68
CA ASP A 695 -75.56 -39.84 -13.87
C ASP A 695 -77.03 -39.90 -14.28
N VAL A 696 -77.57 -38.73 -14.57
CA VAL A 696 -78.94 -38.56 -15.03
C VAL A 696 -78.86 -37.85 -16.37
N GLN A 697 -79.15 -38.61 -17.41
CA GLN A 697 -79.31 -38.10 -18.76
C GLN A 697 -80.77 -37.74 -19.01
N ALA A 698 -81.00 -36.55 -19.53
CA ALA A 698 -82.25 -36.05 -20.07
C ALA A 698 -82.13 -35.89 -21.58
N SER A 699 -83.18 -36.20 -22.33
CA SER A 699 -83.24 -35.79 -23.73
C SER A 699 -84.64 -35.35 -24.15
N ARG A 700 -84.69 -34.29 -24.97
CA ARG A 700 -85.91 -33.76 -25.61
C ARG A 700 -85.52 -33.10 -26.93
N ASP A 701 -86.26 -33.38 -28.01
CA ASP A 701 -86.09 -32.73 -29.33
C ASP A 701 -84.65 -32.67 -29.87
N GLY A 702 -83.84 -33.69 -29.61
CA GLY A 702 -82.44 -33.77 -30.03
C GLY A 702 -81.43 -33.06 -29.11
N GLU A 703 -81.92 -32.34 -28.10
CA GLU A 703 -81.10 -31.85 -26.98
C GLU A 703 -80.86 -32.98 -25.98
N VAL A 704 -79.62 -33.14 -25.52
CA VAL A 704 -79.22 -34.09 -24.48
C VAL A 704 -78.52 -33.32 -23.36
N LEU A 705 -78.99 -33.49 -22.13
CA LEU A 705 -78.36 -32.96 -20.92
C LEU A 705 -77.94 -34.11 -20.02
N ASN A 706 -76.72 -34.07 -19.51
CA ASN A 706 -76.26 -35.02 -18.49
C ASN A 706 -75.94 -34.23 -17.22
N LYS A 707 -76.35 -34.75 -16.07
CA LYS A 707 -75.97 -34.22 -14.75
C LYS A 707 -75.70 -35.38 -13.80
N ALA A 708 -74.50 -35.38 -13.23
CA ALA A 708 -74.11 -36.33 -12.22
C ALA A 708 -74.48 -35.79 -10.82
N TYR A 709 -74.99 -36.68 -9.97
CA TYR A 709 -75.42 -36.41 -8.60
C TYR A 709 -74.67 -37.31 -7.64
N GLU A 710 -74.00 -36.72 -6.65
CA GLU A 710 -73.47 -37.49 -5.53
C GLU A 710 -74.59 -37.82 -4.55
N VAL A 711 -74.77 -39.09 -4.25
CA VAL A 711 -75.75 -39.57 -3.28
C VAL A 711 -74.99 -40.11 -2.07
N THR A 712 -75.04 -39.38 -0.94
CA THR A 712 -74.27 -39.66 0.28
C THR A 712 -75.14 -40.11 1.46
N GLY A 713 -74.58 -40.81 2.44
CA GLY A 713 -75.30 -41.31 3.62
C GLY A 713 -75.69 -42.79 3.52
N PHE A 714 -75.05 -43.52 2.61
CA PHE A 714 -75.06 -44.98 2.62
C PHE A 714 -74.25 -45.52 3.80
N LYS A 715 -74.39 -46.82 4.09
CA LYS A 715 -73.57 -47.49 5.10
C LYS A 715 -72.09 -47.38 4.73
N THR A 716 -71.25 -46.95 5.68
CA THR A 716 -69.80 -46.93 5.50
C THR A 716 -69.17 -48.25 5.92
N LYS A 717 -68.26 -48.78 5.12
CA LYS A 717 -67.39 -49.91 5.45
C LYS A 717 -66.24 -49.41 6.33
N GLU A 718 -65.99 -50.10 7.45
CA GLU A 718 -64.84 -49.84 8.32
C GLU A 718 -63.73 -50.86 8.06
N ILE A 719 -62.47 -50.42 8.11
CA ILE A 719 -61.27 -51.27 8.03
C ILE A 719 -60.77 -51.47 9.46
N SER A 720 -60.54 -52.72 9.89
CA SER A 720 -60.03 -53.00 11.23
C SER A 720 -58.52 -52.73 11.34
N ASP A 721 -58.02 -52.50 12.56
CA ASP A 721 -56.59 -52.32 12.79
C ASP A 721 -55.76 -53.55 12.37
N GLU A 722 -56.31 -54.77 12.51
CA GLU A 722 -55.64 -55.99 12.02
C GLU A 722 -55.52 -56.01 10.50
N GLU A 723 -56.54 -55.53 9.78
CA GLU A 723 -56.50 -55.42 8.32
C GLU A 723 -55.49 -54.36 7.86
N ILE A 724 -55.37 -53.25 8.59
CA ILE A 724 -54.35 -52.20 8.32
C ILE A 724 -52.94 -52.76 8.53
N GLN A 725 -52.71 -53.52 9.60
CA GLN A 725 -51.40 -54.12 9.88
C GLN A 725 -50.99 -55.16 8.82
N ALA A 726 -51.97 -55.84 8.22
CA ALA A 726 -51.75 -56.82 7.17
C ALA A 726 -51.40 -56.20 5.80
N ILE A 727 -51.52 -54.87 5.63
CA ILE A 727 -51.08 -54.18 4.41
C ILE A 727 -49.55 -54.24 4.31
N GLU A 728 -49.07 -54.69 3.14
CA GLU A 728 -47.66 -54.75 2.81
C GLU A 728 -47.26 -53.50 2.02
N ALA A 729 -46.03 -53.03 2.23
CA ALA A 729 -45.46 -51.90 1.50
C ALA A 729 -44.13 -52.31 0.88
N THR A 730 -43.96 -52.04 -0.41
CA THR A 730 -42.67 -52.09 -1.09
C THR A 730 -42.15 -50.67 -1.20
N ILE A 731 -41.06 -50.37 -0.50
CA ILE A 731 -40.40 -49.06 -0.49
C ILE A 731 -39.01 -49.24 -1.10
N SER A 732 -38.73 -48.50 -2.17
CA SER A 732 -37.47 -48.56 -2.91
C SER A 732 -37.08 -47.18 -3.45
N LEU A 733 -35.89 -47.05 -4.01
CA LEU A 733 -35.58 -45.92 -4.90
C LEU A 733 -36.44 -46.03 -6.17
N LYS A 734 -36.76 -44.89 -6.79
CA LYS A 734 -37.37 -44.86 -8.13
C LYS A 734 -36.39 -45.39 -9.17
N ASP A 735 -36.90 -46.02 -10.22
CA ASP A 735 -36.08 -46.56 -11.32
C ASP A 735 -35.24 -45.48 -12.04
N THR A 736 -35.69 -44.22 -11.98
CA THR A 736 -34.96 -43.07 -12.53
C THR A 736 -33.79 -42.62 -11.66
N VAL A 737 -33.68 -43.13 -10.43
CA VAL A 737 -32.64 -42.78 -9.47
C VAL A 737 -31.55 -43.85 -9.52
N VAL A 738 -30.38 -43.46 -10.01
CA VAL A 738 -29.21 -44.33 -10.04
C VAL A 738 -28.59 -44.37 -8.65
N ALA A 739 -28.88 -45.42 -7.86
CA ALA A 739 -28.44 -45.52 -6.47
C ALA A 739 -26.94 -45.26 -6.29
N SER A 740 -26.09 -45.80 -7.16
CA SER A 740 -24.64 -45.64 -7.11
C SER A 740 -24.12 -44.21 -7.30
N GLU A 741 -24.98 -43.28 -7.70
CA GLU A 741 -24.68 -41.85 -7.90
C GLU A 741 -25.27 -40.95 -6.81
N VAL A 742 -26.01 -41.53 -5.86
CA VAL A 742 -26.70 -40.78 -4.80
C VAL A 742 -26.13 -41.16 -3.45
N TYR A 743 -25.66 -40.18 -2.67
CA TYR A 743 -25.25 -40.41 -1.29
C TYR A 743 -26.46 -40.50 -0.35
N PRO A 744 -26.40 -41.28 0.74
CA PRO A 744 -27.45 -41.36 1.77
C PRO A 744 -28.00 -40.01 2.28
N SER A 745 -27.13 -39.00 2.40
CA SER A 745 -27.48 -37.65 2.86
C SER A 745 -28.17 -36.78 1.82
N ASP A 746 -28.15 -37.16 0.54
CA ASP A 746 -28.80 -36.42 -0.54
C ASP A 746 -30.19 -36.99 -0.89
N LEU A 747 -30.62 -38.04 -0.18
CA LEU A 747 -31.94 -38.64 -0.37
C LEU A 747 -33.05 -37.63 -0.07
N LYS A 748 -33.96 -37.51 -1.02
CA LYS A 748 -35.17 -36.68 -0.94
C LYS A 748 -36.40 -37.55 -1.11
N ALA A 749 -37.53 -37.08 -0.57
CA ALA A 749 -38.80 -37.82 -0.62
C ALA A 749 -39.22 -38.18 -2.06
N ASP A 750 -38.95 -37.30 -3.02
CA ASP A 750 -39.26 -37.49 -4.43
C ASP A 750 -38.39 -38.55 -5.13
N MET A 751 -37.33 -39.05 -4.49
CA MET A 751 -36.48 -40.15 -4.99
C MET A 751 -37.03 -41.53 -4.64
N ILE A 752 -38.04 -41.60 -3.78
CA ILE A 752 -38.58 -42.86 -3.25
C ILE A 752 -39.82 -43.27 -4.01
N ASN A 753 -39.87 -44.55 -4.33
CA ASN A 753 -41.07 -45.25 -4.77
C ASN A 753 -41.60 -46.05 -3.58
N ALA A 754 -42.87 -45.83 -3.25
CA ALA A 754 -43.54 -46.58 -2.20
C ALA A 754 -44.88 -47.06 -2.75
N THR A 755 -45.04 -48.37 -2.83
CA THR A 755 -46.26 -49.02 -3.33
C THR A 755 -46.83 -49.91 -2.25
N LEU A 756 -48.16 -49.98 -2.17
CA LEU A 756 -48.87 -50.83 -1.23
C LEU A 756 -49.45 -52.04 -1.95
N SER A 757 -49.54 -53.16 -1.24
CA SER A 757 -50.20 -54.38 -1.70
C SER A 757 -50.95 -55.06 -0.55
N GLY A 758 -51.91 -55.91 -0.91
CA GLY A 758 -52.81 -56.57 0.03
C GLY A 758 -54.20 -55.96 0.01
N ALA A 759 -55.12 -56.55 0.78
CA ALA A 759 -56.49 -56.08 0.86
C ALA A 759 -56.54 -54.65 1.40
N ASN A 760 -57.38 -53.81 0.81
CA ASN A 760 -57.62 -52.42 1.21
C ASN A 760 -56.42 -51.46 1.00
N SER A 761 -55.33 -51.92 0.38
CA SER A 761 -54.13 -51.11 0.11
C SER A 761 -54.40 -49.91 -0.79
N GLU A 762 -55.35 -50.02 -1.72
CA GLU A 762 -55.77 -48.98 -2.66
C GLU A 762 -56.37 -47.74 -1.98
N PHE A 763 -56.84 -47.88 -0.73
CA PHE A 763 -57.43 -46.81 0.04
C PHE A 763 -56.41 -45.98 0.82
N PHE A 764 -55.14 -46.39 0.82
CA PHE A 764 -54.07 -45.67 1.48
C PHE A 764 -53.15 -44.99 0.46
N GLU A 765 -52.60 -43.85 0.84
CA GLU A 765 -51.58 -43.14 0.08
C GLU A 765 -50.43 -42.72 0.99
N VAL A 766 -49.30 -42.40 0.35
CA VAL A 766 -48.14 -41.85 1.06
C VAL A 766 -48.47 -40.45 1.54
N SER A 767 -48.51 -40.25 2.85
CA SER A 767 -48.66 -38.92 3.45
C SER A 767 -47.32 -38.26 3.75
N GLU A 768 -46.28 -39.06 4.06
CA GLU A 768 -44.97 -38.55 4.48
C GLU A 768 -43.87 -39.56 4.19
N ILE A 769 -42.69 -39.09 3.78
CA ILE A 769 -41.48 -39.89 3.65
C ILE A 769 -40.38 -39.17 4.43
N THR A 770 -39.77 -39.89 5.37
CA THR A 770 -38.62 -39.43 6.13
C THR A 770 -37.47 -40.43 6.00
N PHE A 771 -36.26 -39.99 6.35
CA PHE A 771 -35.07 -40.81 6.25
C PHE A 771 -34.35 -40.90 7.59
N GLN A 772 -33.83 -42.08 7.90
CA GLN A 772 -32.92 -42.34 9.00
C GLN A 772 -31.58 -42.85 8.46
N ASP A 773 -30.54 -42.81 9.28
CA ASP A 773 -29.21 -43.33 8.96
C ASP A 773 -28.55 -42.67 7.73
N GLN A 774 -28.87 -41.39 7.45
CA GLN A 774 -28.41 -40.64 6.27
C GLN A 774 -26.89 -40.35 6.20
N ASN A 775 -26.13 -40.75 7.22
CA ASN A 775 -24.67 -40.61 7.26
C ASN A 775 -23.94 -41.96 7.30
N ASP A 776 -24.61 -43.07 6.96
CA ASP A 776 -23.95 -44.38 6.96
C ASP A 776 -22.82 -44.45 5.92
N ALA A 777 -21.62 -44.75 6.41
CA ALA A 777 -20.40 -44.82 5.59
C ALA A 777 -20.45 -45.92 4.51
N ASN A 778 -21.33 -46.91 4.66
CA ASN A 778 -21.47 -48.06 3.76
C ASN A 778 -22.46 -47.83 2.62
N GLY A 779 -23.07 -46.64 2.51
CA GLY A 779 -24.03 -46.35 1.43
C GLY A 779 -25.38 -47.03 1.67
N THR A 780 -25.86 -47.00 2.92
CA THR A 780 -27.20 -47.43 3.31
C THR A 780 -27.97 -46.28 3.95
N ALA A 781 -29.29 -46.31 3.86
CA ALA A 781 -30.19 -45.40 4.58
C ALA A 781 -31.52 -46.10 4.80
N LYS A 782 -32.33 -45.66 5.78
CA LYS A 782 -33.69 -46.18 5.96
C LYS A 782 -34.72 -45.16 5.54
N ALA A 783 -35.62 -45.54 4.64
CA ALA A 783 -36.80 -44.75 4.32
C ALA A 783 -37.95 -45.18 5.23
N VAL A 784 -38.51 -44.22 5.97
CA VAL A 784 -39.69 -44.39 6.81
C VAL A 784 -40.86 -43.70 6.10
N VAL A 785 -41.80 -44.51 5.60
CA VAL A 785 -42.94 -44.04 4.82
C VAL A 785 -44.20 -44.16 5.67
N LYS A 786 -44.88 -43.03 5.86
CA LYS A 786 -46.17 -42.96 6.50
C LYS A 786 -47.27 -43.03 5.45
N PHE A 787 -48.20 -43.95 5.65
CA PHE A 787 -49.38 -44.11 4.82
C PHE A 787 -50.61 -43.65 5.58
N GLN A 788 -51.52 -43.00 4.87
CA GLN A 788 -52.76 -42.44 5.39
C GLN A 788 -53.92 -42.89 4.52
N ASN A 789 -55.05 -43.22 5.14
CA ASN A 789 -56.26 -43.53 4.40
C ASN A 789 -56.79 -42.26 3.71
N LYS A 790 -56.99 -42.35 2.39
CA LYS A 790 -57.48 -41.27 1.51
C LYS A 790 -58.83 -40.71 1.92
N PHE A 791 -59.62 -41.47 2.67
CA PHE A 791 -61.00 -41.14 3.05
C PHE A 791 -61.20 -40.91 4.55
N LYS A 792 -60.27 -41.37 5.40
CA LYS A 792 -60.29 -41.21 6.86
C LYS A 792 -58.90 -40.85 7.37
N ALA A 793 -58.63 -39.54 7.46
CA ALA A 793 -57.32 -39.00 7.76
C ALA A 793 -56.71 -39.48 9.10
N ASP A 794 -57.53 -39.93 10.05
CA ASP A 794 -57.12 -40.47 11.35
C ASP A 794 -56.57 -41.91 11.28
N GLN A 795 -56.84 -42.65 10.21
CA GLN A 795 -56.28 -43.99 9.99
C GLN A 795 -54.93 -43.90 9.27
N THR A 796 -53.85 -44.12 10.03
CA THR A 796 -52.47 -44.06 9.52
C THR A 796 -51.62 -45.22 10.02
N PHE A 797 -50.60 -45.59 9.26
CA PHE A 797 -49.56 -46.54 9.67
C PHE A 797 -48.23 -46.21 8.99
N THR A 798 -47.12 -46.71 9.54
CA THR A 798 -45.78 -46.50 9.00
C THR A 798 -45.15 -47.82 8.60
N LYS A 799 -44.37 -47.81 7.52
CA LYS A 799 -43.49 -48.92 7.13
C LYS A 799 -42.10 -48.36 6.86
N GLU A 800 -41.10 -49.18 7.11
CA GLU A 800 -39.69 -48.82 6.95
C GLU A 800 -39.03 -49.79 5.99
N ALA A 801 -38.12 -49.28 5.16
CA ALA A 801 -37.26 -50.11 4.33
C ALA A 801 -35.83 -49.56 4.29
N GLU A 802 -34.87 -50.48 4.27
CA GLU A 802 -33.47 -50.16 4.05
C GLU A 802 -33.22 -49.99 2.54
N LEU A 803 -32.66 -48.84 2.18
CA LEU A 803 -32.16 -48.52 0.86
C LEU A 803 -30.67 -48.84 0.83
N SER A 804 -30.26 -49.66 -0.13
CA SER A 804 -28.88 -50.13 -0.29
C SER A 804 -28.36 -49.89 -1.70
N GLY A 805 -27.05 -49.99 -1.89
CA GLY A 805 -26.40 -49.70 -3.17
C GLY A 805 -26.24 -48.20 -3.46
N LEU A 806 -26.45 -47.36 -2.43
CA LEU A 806 -26.18 -45.92 -2.52
C LEU A 806 -24.68 -45.66 -2.61
N GLN A 807 -24.31 -44.49 -3.12
CA GLN A 807 -22.91 -44.10 -3.21
C GLN A 807 -22.30 -44.03 -1.80
N ALA A 808 -21.33 -44.90 -1.54
CA ALA A 808 -20.67 -44.97 -0.23
C ALA A 808 -19.55 -43.91 -0.10
N LEU A 809 -19.51 -43.23 1.04
CA LEU A 809 -18.37 -42.41 1.42
C LEU A 809 -17.17 -43.28 1.87
N GLY A 810 -17.39 -44.52 2.31
CA GLY A 810 -16.32 -45.47 2.63
C GLY A 810 -15.60 -45.21 3.95
N ALA A 811 -15.88 -44.09 4.63
CA ALA A 811 -15.48 -43.79 5.99
C ALA A 811 -16.40 -42.72 6.61
N ASP A 812 -16.39 -42.62 7.94
CA ASP A 812 -17.17 -41.63 8.70
C ASP A 812 -16.42 -40.30 8.82
N PHE A 813 -16.45 -39.50 7.75
CA PHE A 813 -15.78 -38.21 7.70
C PHE A 813 -16.42 -37.19 8.65
N ALA A 814 -15.62 -36.36 9.32
CA ALA A 814 -16.12 -35.28 10.17
C ALA A 814 -17.05 -34.29 9.43
N TYR A 815 -16.85 -34.14 8.12
CA TYR A 815 -17.63 -33.26 7.24
C TYR A 815 -17.96 -33.98 5.93
N PRO A 816 -19.10 -34.71 5.86
CA PRO A 816 -19.48 -35.52 4.71
C PRO A 816 -19.55 -34.73 3.39
N GLU A 817 -20.05 -33.50 3.43
CA GLU A 817 -20.16 -32.58 2.28
C GLU A 817 -18.80 -32.26 1.66
N MET A 818 -17.75 -32.10 2.49
CA MET A 818 -16.38 -31.89 2.02
C MET A 818 -15.81 -33.17 1.38
N ALA A 819 -16.12 -34.33 1.96
CA ALA A 819 -15.66 -35.63 1.46
C ALA A 819 -16.26 -35.97 0.09
N LYS A 820 -17.53 -35.64 -0.16
CA LYS A 820 -18.17 -35.80 -1.48
C LYS A 820 -17.40 -35.04 -2.56
N LEU A 821 -17.12 -33.77 -2.32
CA LEU A 821 -16.38 -32.92 -3.26
C LEU A 821 -14.92 -33.36 -3.41
N ALA A 822 -14.28 -33.84 -2.33
CA ALA A 822 -12.93 -34.36 -2.38
C ALA A 822 -12.84 -35.65 -3.24
N LYS A 823 -13.81 -36.55 -3.12
CA LYS A 823 -13.92 -37.76 -3.96
C LYS A 823 -14.18 -37.43 -5.43
N ALA A 824 -15.00 -36.42 -5.69
CA ALA A 824 -15.23 -35.92 -7.05
C ALA A 824 -14.02 -35.19 -7.65
N GLY A 825 -13.01 -34.86 -6.83
CA GLY A 825 -11.86 -34.06 -7.26
C GLY A 825 -12.22 -32.61 -7.56
N THR A 826 -13.30 -32.10 -6.96
CA THR A 826 -13.83 -30.74 -7.20
C THR A 826 -13.91 -29.88 -5.93
N LEU A 827 -13.44 -30.36 -4.78
CA LEU A 827 -13.36 -29.57 -3.54
C LEU A 827 -12.67 -28.21 -3.73
N PHE A 828 -11.70 -28.15 -4.64
CA PHE A 828 -11.07 -26.90 -5.05
C PHE A 828 -11.27 -26.64 -6.53
N GLU A 829 -11.47 -25.38 -6.90
CA GLU A 829 -11.60 -24.94 -8.29
C GLU A 829 -10.47 -24.00 -8.65
N TRP A 830 -10.08 -24.04 -9.93
CA TRP A 830 -9.04 -23.19 -10.50
C TRP A 830 -9.66 -21.99 -11.22
N ASN A 831 -9.30 -20.79 -10.78
CA ASN A 831 -9.68 -19.51 -11.37
C ASN A 831 -8.48 -18.53 -11.40
N GLY A 832 -7.26 -19.07 -11.47
CA GLY A 832 -6.00 -18.30 -11.39
C GLY A 832 -5.40 -17.90 -12.72
N THR A 833 -4.47 -16.95 -12.66
CA THR A 833 -3.70 -16.46 -13.82
C THR A 833 -2.52 -17.38 -14.13
N ASP A 834 -1.85 -17.17 -15.28
CA ASP A 834 -0.64 -17.93 -15.61
C ASP A 834 0.51 -17.68 -14.62
N ALA A 835 0.59 -16.48 -14.01
CA ALA A 835 1.54 -16.21 -12.94
C ALA A 835 1.25 -17.07 -11.70
N ASP A 836 -0.03 -17.28 -11.37
CA ASP A 836 -0.45 -18.15 -10.28
C ASP A 836 -0.15 -19.62 -10.59
N LYS A 837 -0.31 -20.05 -11.86
CA LYS A 837 0.10 -21.41 -12.30
C LYS A 837 1.57 -21.63 -12.02
N GLN A 838 2.44 -20.67 -12.37
CA GLN A 838 3.88 -20.80 -12.13
C GLN A 838 4.21 -20.88 -10.64
N ALA A 839 3.51 -20.16 -9.77
CA ALA A 839 3.69 -20.27 -8.33
C ALA A 839 3.31 -21.66 -7.79
N ILE A 840 2.22 -22.26 -8.30
CA ILE A 840 1.79 -23.62 -7.94
C ILE A 840 2.75 -24.67 -8.49
N ILE A 841 3.20 -24.52 -9.74
CA ILE A 841 4.20 -25.39 -10.36
C ILE A 841 5.50 -25.36 -9.55
N ALA A 842 5.99 -24.16 -9.20
CA ALA A 842 7.18 -23.98 -8.38
C ALA A 842 7.00 -24.64 -6.99
N SER A 843 5.85 -24.45 -6.36
CA SER A 843 5.54 -25.09 -5.07
C SER A 843 5.38 -26.60 -5.18
N ALA A 844 4.90 -27.14 -6.31
CA ALA A 844 4.77 -28.59 -6.52
C ALA A 844 6.13 -29.26 -6.69
N ASN A 845 7.11 -28.53 -7.24
CA ASN A 845 8.48 -28.99 -7.41
C ASN A 845 9.34 -28.83 -6.14
N ASP A 846 8.87 -28.11 -5.12
CA ASP A 846 9.56 -27.98 -3.84
C ASP A 846 9.06 -29.03 -2.82
N PRO A 847 9.89 -30.03 -2.45
CA PRO A 847 9.51 -31.06 -1.49
C PRO A 847 9.29 -30.53 -0.06
N LYS A 848 9.71 -29.30 0.25
CA LYS A 848 9.51 -28.64 1.55
C LYS A 848 8.30 -27.69 1.58
N SER A 849 7.63 -27.47 0.45
CA SER A 849 6.47 -26.59 0.38
C SER A 849 5.20 -27.32 0.83
N PHE A 850 4.58 -26.81 1.89
CA PHE A 850 3.30 -27.28 2.40
C PHE A 850 2.34 -26.08 2.54
N PRO A 851 1.59 -25.74 1.47
CA PRO A 851 0.59 -24.70 1.53
C PRO A 851 -0.38 -24.92 2.69
N ALA A 852 -0.59 -23.87 3.49
CA ALA A 852 -1.58 -23.87 4.55
C ALA A 852 -2.93 -23.41 3.96
N ILE A 853 -4.01 -24.07 4.30
CA ILE A 853 -5.36 -23.55 4.08
C ILE A 853 -5.89 -23.01 5.40
N GLN A 854 -6.37 -21.76 5.42
CA GLN A 854 -7.01 -21.13 6.56
C GLN A 854 -8.36 -20.55 6.13
N LYS A 855 -9.45 -21.07 6.71
CA LYS A 855 -10.84 -20.67 6.36
C LYS A 855 -11.09 -20.66 4.84
N GLY A 856 -10.72 -21.74 4.17
CA GLY A 856 -10.84 -21.87 2.71
C GLY A 856 -9.80 -21.11 1.87
N THR A 857 -8.91 -20.32 2.46
CA THR A 857 -7.87 -19.58 1.72
C THR A 857 -6.53 -20.32 1.71
N PHE A 858 -5.95 -20.56 0.54
CA PHE A 858 -4.62 -21.15 0.39
C PHE A 858 -3.52 -20.11 0.62
N LEU A 859 -2.54 -20.41 1.46
CA LEU A 859 -1.42 -19.56 1.85
C LEU A 859 -0.10 -20.32 1.66
N THR A 860 0.95 -19.62 1.22
CA THR A 860 2.30 -20.18 1.05
C THR A 860 2.92 -20.73 2.35
N LYS A 861 2.47 -20.24 3.50
CA LYS A 861 2.84 -20.69 4.86
C LYS A 861 1.80 -20.24 5.88
N ASN A 862 1.76 -20.88 7.06
CA ASN A 862 0.80 -20.57 8.12
C ASN A 862 0.90 -19.11 8.63
N LYS A 863 -0.24 -18.42 8.83
CA LYS A 863 -0.47 -17.07 9.40
C LYS A 863 0.34 -15.88 8.85
N LYS A 864 1.39 -16.12 8.05
CA LYS A 864 2.33 -15.12 7.51
C LYS A 864 2.60 -15.32 6.01
N GLY A 865 1.87 -16.22 5.37
CA GLY A 865 2.04 -16.55 3.95
C GLY A 865 1.24 -15.63 3.04
N THR A 866 1.77 -15.40 1.86
CA THR A 866 1.03 -14.79 0.76
C THR A 866 -0.03 -15.77 0.27
N PRO A 867 -1.25 -15.32 -0.04
CA PRO A 867 -2.26 -16.19 -0.64
C PRO A 867 -1.84 -16.72 -2.00
N TYR A 868 -2.11 -18.00 -2.27
CA TYR A 868 -2.17 -18.50 -3.64
C TYR A 868 -3.46 -17.96 -4.25
N LYS A 869 -3.35 -17.00 -5.16
CA LYS A 869 -4.51 -16.45 -5.85
C LYS A 869 -4.99 -17.46 -6.90
N GLY A 870 -6.31 -17.60 -7.05
CA GLY A 870 -6.90 -18.44 -8.09
C GLY A 870 -7.17 -19.90 -7.73
N ILE A 871 -6.93 -20.33 -6.49
CA ILE A 871 -7.53 -21.59 -5.98
C ILE A 871 -8.66 -21.18 -5.03
N ILE A 872 -9.87 -21.65 -5.31
CA ILE A 872 -11.06 -21.36 -4.49
C ILE A 872 -11.63 -22.66 -3.96
N VAL A 873 -12.23 -22.64 -2.77
CA VAL A 873 -13.04 -23.76 -2.29
C VAL A 873 -14.33 -23.79 -3.09
N ASN A 874 -14.75 -24.98 -3.52
CA ASN A 874 -15.95 -25.18 -4.32
C ASN A 874 -17.14 -24.38 -3.73
N PRO A 875 -17.79 -23.50 -4.51
CA PRO A 875 -18.93 -22.72 -4.04
C PRO A 875 -20.12 -23.55 -3.54
N ALA A 876 -20.25 -24.81 -3.99
CA ALA A 876 -21.28 -25.74 -3.50
C ALA A 876 -21.09 -26.10 -2.01
N LEU A 877 -19.91 -25.86 -1.44
CA LEU A 877 -19.66 -26.04 -0.02
C LEU A 877 -20.12 -24.80 0.77
N ALA A 878 -21.28 -24.91 1.42
CA ALA A 878 -21.94 -23.80 2.11
C ALA A 878 -21.08 -23.13 3.20
N ASP A 879 -20.33 -23.90 3.98
CA ASP A 879 -19.37 -23.37 4.96
C ASP A 879 -17.92 -23.64 4.53
N LYS A 880 -17.33 -22.68 3.81
CA LYS A 880 -15.93 -22.73 3.38
C LYS A 880 -14.95 -22.74 4.57
N ASN A 881 -15.37 -22.37 5.79
CA ASN A 881 -14.48 -22.33 6.96
C ASN A 881 -14.07 -23.72 7.45
N ILE A 882 -14.85 -24.76 7.12
CA ILE A 882 -14.52 -26.15 7.47
C ILE A 882 -13.29 -26.64 6.68
N VAL A 883 -12.93 -25.98 5.58
CA VAL A 883 -11.75 -26.34 4.79
C VAL A 883 -10.53 -25.63 5.38
N ASN A 884 -9.86 -26.32 6.30
CA ASN A 884 -8.79 -25.72 7.07
C ASN A 884 -7.73 -26.75 7.49
N THR A 885 -6.48 -26.32 7.40
CA THR A 885 -5.30 -27.10 7.79
C THR A 885 -4.72 -26.62 9.11
N HIS A 886 -5.12 -25.48 9.67
CA HIS A 886 -4.51 -24.94 10.90
C HIS A 886 -5.54 -24.30 11.86
N GLY A 887 -5.52 -24.73 13.12
CA GLY A 887 -6.42 -24.24 14.19
C GLY A 887 -6.58 -25.31 15.27
N GLY A 888 -6.87 -24.89 16.52
CA GLY A 888 -6.91 -25.80 17.68
C GLY A 888 -8.06 -26.82 17.65
N GLN A 889 -9.17 -26.54 16.95
CA GLN A 889 -10.35 -27.43 16.87
C GLN A 889 -10.98 -27.58 15.48
N THR A 890 -10.51 -26.84 14.47
CA THR A 890 -11.13 -26.80 13.12
C THR A 890 -10.18 -27.28 12.01
N THR A 891 -9.20 -28.12 12.34
CA THR A 891 -8.32 -28.70 11.31
C THR A 891 -8.99 -29.95 10.77
N ASN A 892 -9.41 -29.91 9.51
CA ASN A 892 -10.26 -30.95 8.94
C ASN A 892 -9.64 -31.64 7.72
N LEU A 893 -8.46 -31.18 7.27
CA LEU A 893 -7.66 -31.83 6.22
C LEU A 893 -6.15 -31.58 6.39
N SER A 894 -5.31 -32.48 5.86
CA SER A 894 -3.84 -32.35 5.88
C SER A 894 -3.15 -33.29 4.89
N TYR A 895 -1.90 -33.05 4.52
CA TYR A 895 -1.13 -33.92 3.62
C TYR A 895 -0.70 -35.24 4.27
N GLU A 896 -0.65 -36.29 3.45
CA GLU A 896 -0.17 -37.63 3.81
C GLU A 896 1.32 -37.56 4.24
N GLY A 897 1.62 -37.86 5.50
CA GLY A 897 2.99 -37.89 6.01
C GLY A 897 3.43 -36.72 6.90
N LEU A 898 2.60 -35.69 7.09
CA LEU A 898 2.86 -34.67 8.13
C LEU A 898 2.52 -35.19 9.53
N LYS A 899 3.51 -35.28 10.43
CA LYS A 899 3.36 -35.62 11.86
C LYS A 899 3.53 -34.37 12.74
N GLY A 900 2.73 -34.20 13.79
CA GLY A 900 2.88 -33.13 14.79
C GLY A 900 2.17 -31.81 14.45
N SER A 901 2.75 -30.66 14.86
CA SER A 901 2.15 -29.32 14.74
C SER A 901 2.22 -28.70 13.33
N SER A 902 2.93 -29.33 12.40
CA SER A 902 3.05 -28.89 11.00
C SER A 902 1.90 -29.51 10.21
N LYS A 903 0.97 -28.67 9.74
CA LYS A 903 -0.23 -29.06 9.00
C LYS A 903 -0.24 -28.28 7.67
N GLY A 904 -0.92 -28.78 6.66
CA GLY A 904 -0.91 -28.19 5.31
C GLY A 904 -1.31 -29.21 4.25
N VAL A 905 -1.42 -28.78 2.99
CA VAL A 905 -1.62 -29.66 1.82
C VAL A 905 -0.35 -29.70 0.97
N LYS A 906 -0.37 -30.44 -0.14
CA LYS A 906 0.74 -30.43 -1.10
C LYS A 906 0.24 -30.23 -2.52
N PHE A 907 0.89 -29.39 -3.30
CA PHE A 907 0.66 -29.37 -4.75
C PHE A 907 1.49 -30.48 -5.40
N VAL A 908 0.88 -31.24 -6.31
CA VAL A 908 1.54 -32.35 -7.00
C VAL A 908 1.13 -32.36 -8.48
N LEU A 909 2.03 -32.85 -9.33
CA LEU A 909 1.71 -33.22 -10.71
C LEU A 909 1.31 -34.70 -10.72
N LYS A 910 0.05 -34.99 -11.05
CA LYS A 910 -0.48 -36.35 -11.18
C LYS A 910 -1.33 -36.42 -12.44
N ASP A 911 -1.14 -37.47 -13.23
CA ASP A 911 -1.91 -37.73 -14.46
C ASP A 911 -1.93 -36.54 -15.44
N GLY A 912 -0.79 -35.85 -15.57
CA GLY A 912 -0.66 -34.70 -16.46
C GLY A 912 -1.32 -33.42 -15.97
N LYS A 913 -1.82 -33.38 -14.73
CA LYS A 913 -2.45 -32.19 -14.11
C LYS A 913 -1.75 -31.78 -12.82
N TYR A 914 -1.58 -30.48 -12.63
CA TYR A 914 -1.22 -29.93 -11.33
C TYR A 914 -2.47 -29.83 -10.46
N GLY A 915 -2.38 -30.30 -9.22
CA GLY A 915 -3.51 -30.32 -8.30
C GLY A 915 -3.10 -30.40 -6.83
N VAL A 916 -4.08 -30.39 -5.94
CA VAL A 916 -3.90 -30.44 -4.49
C VAL A 916 -4.02 -31.88 -4.00
N SER A 917 -3.02 -32.38 -3.30
CA SER A 917 -3.03 -33.66 -2.58
C SER A 917 -3.20 -33.45 -1.07
N PHE A 918 -4.16 -34.16 -0.47
CA PHE A 918 -4.53 -34.04 0.94
C PHE A 918 -5.30 -35.29 1.43
N GLN A 919 -5.44 -35.43 2.73
CA GLN A 919 -6.25 -36.40 3.46
C GLN A 919 -7.25 -35.66 4.33
N LEU A 920 -8.43 -36.25 4.51
CA LEU A 920 -9.49 -35.73 5.39
C LEU A 920 -9.44 -36.40 6.77
N PHE A 921 -10.21 -35.86 7.71
CA PHE A 921 -10.32 -36.37 9.08
C PHE A 921 -11.67 -37.04 9.31
N ASP A 922 -11.69 -38.07 10.17
CA ASP A 922 -12.90 -38.73 10.64
C ASP A 922 -13.58 -37.98 11.81
N THR A 923 -14.75 -38.45 12.24
CA THR A 923 -15.52 -37.89 13.36
C THR A 923 -14.79 -37.92 14.70
N ALA A 924 -13.76 -38.77 14.86
CA ALA A 924 -12.88 -38.83 16.03
C ALA A 924 -11.69 -37.84 15.96
N GLY A 925 -11.52 -37.17 14.82
CA GLY A 925 -10.39 -36.27 14.58
C GLY A 925 -9.09 -36.99 14.23
N GLU A 926 -9.16 -38.25 13.78
CA GLU A 926 -8.05 -38.99 13.20
C GLU A 926 -8.00 -38.82 11.67
N LYS A 927 -6.80 -38.91 11.09
CA LYS A 927 -6.65 -38.81 9.63
C LYS A 927 -7.10 -40.10 8.97
N ILE A 928 -7.95 -39.98 7.96
CA ILE A 928 -8.30 -41.11 7.11
C ILE A 928 -7.12 -41.40 6.17
N GLN A 929 -6.74 -42.66 6.03
CA GLN A 929 -5.56 -43.04 5.23
C GLN A 929 -5.74 -42.80 3.72
N GLU A 930 -6.98 -42.62 3.25
CA GLU A 930 -7.29 -42.29 1.87
C GLU A 930 -6.78 -40.88 1.50
N SER A 931 -5.95 -40.81 0.46
CA SER A 931 -5.41 -39.55 -0.07
C SER A 931 -6.20 -39.10 -1.29
N PHE A 932 -6.73 -37.89 -1.21
CA PHE A 932 -7.49 -37.23 -2.26
C PHE A 932 -6.57 -36.38 -3.14
N PHE A 933 -6.88 -36.34 -4.43
CA PHE A 933 -6.22 -35.46 -5.40
C PHE A 933 -7.27 -34.62 -6.11
N ASN A 934 -7.17 -33.31 -5.97
CA ASN A 934 -8.05 -32.35 -6.60
C ASN A 934 -7.30 -31.64 -7.75
N PRO A 935 -7.52 -31.99 -9.02
CA PRO A 935 -6.88 -31.34 -10.14
C PRO A 935 -7.24 -29.84 -10.19
N LEU A 936 -6.29 -29.00 -10.57
CA LEU A 936 -6.50 -27.56 -10.76
C LEU A 936 -6.37 -27.18 -12.23
N PHE A 937 -5.26 -27.52 -12.87
CA PHE A 937 -5.01 -27.22 -14.28
C PHE A 937 -4.09 -28.24 -14.94
N ASP A 938 -4.18 -28.36 -16.26
CA ASP A 938 -3.33 -29.26 -17.04
C ASP A 938 -1.87 -28.75 -17.05
N ALA A 939 -0.92 -29.68 -17.01
CA ALA A 939 0.49 -29.35 -17.19
C ALA A 939 0.69 -28.75 -18.59
N PRO A 940 1.57 -27.75 -18.74
CA PRO A 940 1.90 -27.21 -20.05
C PRO A 940 2.37 -28.34 -20.96
N THR A 941 1.71 -28.50 -22.11
CA THR A 941 2.14 -29.42 -23.17
C THR A 941 3.49 -28.94 -23.70
N ASN A 942 4.52 -29.76 -23.53
CA ASN A 942 5.84 -29.54 -24.14
C ASN A 942 5.77 -29.62 -25.67
#